data_AF-A0A3M1GT56-F1
#
_entry.id   AF-A0A3M1GT56-F1
#
_cell.length_a   1.000
_cell.length_b   1.000
_cell.length_c   1.000
_cell.angle_alpha   90.00
_cell.angle_beta   90.00
_cell.angle_gamma   90.00
#
_symmetry.space_group_name_H-M   'P 1'
#
loop_
_entity.id
_entity.type
_entity.pdbx_description
1 polymer ?
#
loop_
_entity_poly.entity_id
_entity_poly.type
_entity_poly.pdbx_seq_one_letter_code
_entity_poly.pdbx_strand_id
1 'polypeptide(L)'
;MAVRKGESLYIYGMHDRGGEHLMIHQGKAKGWVLVTEELGANPNDQNGSDYTDLSNQGFGVIVRLNHAYGSNGTIPLPSKYGDFARRVANFVRNSSGAHIWIIGNEPNLEREQPRKHPGASEAEPITPRLYATCYKMCRDAIHRLPGHEHDQVLVAAIGPWNPETHYDADPENQYPANKIPGAPGHYPYFGFWGDYIQYLRDILLAIGPGNCDGIAIHAYTHGVEPDLVFSEQKMGPPFENYHFHFRTYRDQLQAIPPAFRHLPVYLTEMDQDEPWENANRGWVKNAYKEINDWNKAGNQQIRCAVLYRWPKLDKWSIVDKPGVQEDFREAVAMNYQWNPEVVTVPEEKERPMIEVAKLSSTITGAAYRTNFLRHNTPTTVQAGQTLTVTIALQNVGQFTWTAGGNKPFRLGFQWYTLGGEMVKFPPAFDFRTPLPTDVPPGGSVTLQAQLRTPDTPGTYHLRWDMIHEHVTWFTSQGDQGLLITPVTVTSEETAVVPSGPVRVQIQDISASLPRHPSKTYPTRSLSAIRRIVIHHSANKPDIAIQRIATYQVSQRDLPGIAYHFCVDASGQIFQTQPLETVSRHAGQHSDDSIGVCLLGNFTENPPPAAQIEGTARLLASLTTRLNIGLDQVFGASDLFVTGSPGATWPAWKGTLLGRVRQLIAAAGETAPVTPRPTGPAGKPIFHYLLMWHRGPGQWAKWDLLGALEYINKFPVTIGFSIEEAKNARYVTIVGGPAGVPGDAEQILRAAGCQVERLAGATESETRQMLEQLAAQGRRFRTLK
;
A
#
# COMPACT_ATOMS: atom_id res chain seq x y z
N MET A 1 30.63 -14.15 -3.17
CA MET A 1 29.76 -14.28 -4.36
C MET A 1 30.03 -13.16 -5.37
N ALA A 2 29.68 -13.32 -6.65
CA ALA A 2 29.75 -12.23 -7.63
C ALA A 2 28.69 -11.15 -7.34
N VAL A 3 29.05 -9.88 -7.47
CA VAL A 3 28.14 -8.73 -7.37
C VAL A 3 27.06 -8.84 -8.46
N ARG A 4 25.84 -8.33 -8.23
CA ARG A 4 24.78 -8.43 -9.25
C ARG A 4 25.18 -7.67 -10.51
N LYS A 5 24.61 -8.07 -11.65
CA LYS A 5 24.84 -7.39 -12.93
C LYS A 5 24.53 -5.90 -12.80
N GLY A 6 25.46 -5.05 -13.23
CA GLY A 6 25.32 -3.59 -13.17
C GLY A 6 25.69 -2.96 -11.82
N GLU A 7 26.11 -3.75 -10.83
CA GLU A 7 26.59 -3.23 -9.54
C GLU A 7 28.12 -3.14 -9.46
N SER A 8 28.61 -2.16 -8.69
CA SER A 8 30.02 -2.07 -8.27
C SER A 8 30.17 -2.50 -6.82
N LEU A 9 31.27 -3.19 -6.51
CA LEU A 9 31.60 -3.57 -5.12
C LEU A 9 32.06 -2.36 -4.27
N TYR A 10 32.52 -1.30 -4.93
CA TYR A 10 33.08 -0.12 -4.28
C TYR A 10 32.01 0.94 -4.07
N ILE A 11 32.05 1.64 -2.94
CA ILE A 11 30.98 2.58 -2.58
C ILE A 11 31.06 3.95 -3.28
N TYR A 12 32.16 4.25 -3.97
CA TYR A 12 32.42 5.57 -4.55
C TYR A 12 31.52 5.90 -5.74
N GLY A 13 30.99 7.12 -5.82
CA GLY A 13 30.15 7.53 -6.94
C GLY A 13 30.35 8.98 -7.35
N MET A 14 30.05 9.27 -8.61
CA MET A 14 30.00 10.61 -9.18
C MET A 14 28.64 10.86 -9.82
N HIS A 15 28.04 12.02 -9.53
CA HIS A 15 26.83 12.47 -10.20
C HIS A 15 27.19 13.11 -11.55
N ASP A 16 26.51 12.67 -12.60
CA ASP A 16 26.75 12.96 -14.02
C ASP A 16 28.07 12.39 -14.59
N ARG A 17 28.13 12.31 -15.92
CA ARG A 17 29.30 11.79 -16.66
C ARG A 17 30.45 12.79 -16.71
N GLY A 18 31.68 12.27 -16.83
CA GLY A 18 32.93 12.99 -17.10
C GLY A 18 33.97 12.89 -15.98
N GLY A 19 33.55 12.57 -14.76
CA GLY A 19 34.42 12.41 -13.58
C GLY A 19 34.97 10.99 -13.38
N GLU A 20 34.69 10.05 -14.30
CA GLU A 20 34.95 8.61 -14.13
C GLU A 20 36.43 8.30 -13.91
N HIS A 21 37.30 9.05 -14.59
CA HIS A 21 38.76 8.91 -14.49
C HIS A 21 39.28 9.09 -13.06
N LEU A 22 38.54 9.77 -12.17
CA LEU A 22 38.89 9.92 -10.75
C LEU A 22 38.63 8.64 -9.94
N MET A 23 37.72 7.79 -10.43
CA MET A 23 37.36 6.51 -9.82
C MET A 23 38.11 5.33 -10.43
N ILE A 24 39.03 5.56 -11.37
CA ILE A 24 39.95 4.53 -11.88
C ILE A 24 41.19 4.51 -11.01
N HIS A 25 41.41 3.40 -10.30
CA HIS A 25 42.59 3.22 -9.46
C HIS A 25 43.22 1.87 -9.72
N GLN A 26 44.53 1.87 -10.02
CA GLN A 26 45.28 0.67 -10.46
C GLN A 26 44.64 -0.03 -11.67
N GLY A 27 44.15 0.77 -12.64
CA GLY A 27 43.56 0.27 -13.89
C GLY A 27 42.19 -0.38 -13.73
N LYS A 28 41.52 -0.24 -12.58
CA LYS A 28 40.18 -0.79 -12.33
C LYS A 28 39.19 0.33 -12.03
N ALA A 29 38.00 0.24 -12.62
CA ALA A 29 36.85 1.05 -12.20
C ALA A 29 36.46 0.68 -10.77
N LYS A 30 36.43 1.67 -9.88
CA LYS A 30 36.09 1.48 -8.46
C LYS A 30 34.91 2.35 -8.04
N GLY A 31 33.78 2.26 -8.74
CA GLY A 31 32.63 3.06 -8.32
C GLY A 31 31.41 3.00 -9.19
N TRP A 32 30.59 4.05 -9.07
CA TRP A 32 29.28 4.22 -9.66
C TRP A 32 29.20 5.55 -10.40
N VAL A 33 28.39 5.59 -11.45
CA VAL A 33 27.99 6.84 -12.10
C VAL A 33 26.47 6.93 -12.05
N LEU A 34 25.97 8.04 -11.54
CA LEU A 34 24.54 8.36 -11.60
C LEU A 34 24.29 9.31 -12.76
N VAL A 35 23.40 8.92 -13.68
CA VAL A 35 22.96 9.76 -14.79
C VAL A 35 21.50 10.13 -14.61
N THR A 36 21.17 11.39 -14.83
CA THR A 36 19.79 11.88 -14.82
C THR A 36 19.25 11.96 -16.23
N GLU A 37 18.00 11.54 -16.41
CA GLU A 37 17.26 11.63 -17.67
C GLU A 37 15.91 12.32 -17.45
N GLU A 38 15.56 13.25 -18.34
CA GLU A 38 14.24 13.88 -18.41
C GLU A 38 13.46 13.27 -19.57
N LEU A 39 12.36 12.56 -19.27
CA LEU A 39 11.67 11.74 -20.26
C LEU A 39 10.39 12.36 -20.81
N GLY A 40 9.77 13.29 -20.08
CA GLY A 40 8.38 13.71 -20.30
C GLY A 40 7.39 12.56 -20.11
N ALA A 41 6.16 12.72 -20.61
CA ALA A 41 5.09 11.73 -20.52
C ALA A 41 4.49 11.36 -21.89
N ASN A 42 5.26 11.44 -22.98
CA ASN A 42 4.78 11.00 -24.30
C ASN A 42 4.90 9.47 -24.43
N PRO A 43 3.80 8.69 -24.43
CA PRO A 43 3.88 7.23 -24.46
C PRO A 43 4.36 6.66 -25.81
N ASN A 44 4.42 7.50 -26.85
CA ASN A 44 4.88 7.12 -28.19
C ASN A 44 6.36 7.43 -28.43
N ASP A 45 7.02 8.16 -27.52
CA ASP A 45 8.45 8.39 -27.62
C ASP A 45 9.20 7.08 -27.35
N GLN A 46 10.04 6.70 -28.32
CA GLN A 46 10.84 5.48 -28.34
C GLN A 46 12.33 5.73 -28.07
N ASN A 47 12.72 6.96 -27.74
CA ASN A 47 14.12 7.26 -27.45
C ASN A 47 14.59 6.57 -26.17
N GLY A 48 15.83 6.09 -26.19
CA GLY A 48 16.60 5.58 -25.05
C GLY A 48 18.04 6.10 -25.10
N SER A 49 18.88 5.67 -24.15
CA SER A 49 20.26 6.14 -24.00
C SER A 49 21.25 4.97 -23.89
N ASP A 50 22.49 5.18 -24.34
CA ASP A 50 23.57 4.20 -24.25
C ASP A 50 24.51 4.55 -23.09
N TYR A 51 24.64 3.62 -22.14
CA TYR A 51 25.52 3.67 -20.97
C TYR A 51 26.61 2.59 -21.01
N THR A 52 26.82 1.96 -22.16
CA THR A 52 27.84 0.91 -22.33
C THR A 52 29.26 1.43 -22.26
N ASP A 53 29.49 2.71 -22.54
CA ASP A 53 30.76 3.38 -22.30
C ASP A 53 31.16 3.32 -20.82
N LEU A 54 30.20 3.38 -19.89
CA LEU A 54 30.43 3.29 -18.45
C LEU A 54 30.49 1.84 -17.97
N SER A 55 29.46 1.06 -18.30
CA SER A 55 29.33 -0.31 -17.78
C SER A 55 30.39 -1.27 -18.34
N ASN A 56 30.86 -1.09 -19.59
CA ASN A 56 31.95 -1.91 -20.13
C ASN A 56 33.30 -1.64 -19.44
N GLN A 57 33.46 -0.46 -18.80
CA GLN A 57 34.64 -0.17 -17.97
C GLN A 57 34.53 -0.80 -16.57
N GLY A 58 33.34 -1.32 -16.19
CA GLY A 58 33.07 -1.94 -14.90
C GLY A 58 32.47 -1.01 -13.85
N PHE A 59 32.01 0.19 -14.24
CA PHE A 59 31.25 1.05 -13.33
C PHE A 59 29.83 0.51 -13.12
N GLY A 60 29.32 0.67 -11.90
CA GLY A 60 27.89 0.55 -11.67
C GLY A 60 27.17 1.77 -12.24
N VAL A 61 26.03 1.57 -12.91
CA VAL A 61 25.29 2.67 -13.55
C VAL A 61 23.90 2.76 -12.94
N ILE A 62 23.58 3.92 -12.37
CA ILE A 62 22.27 4.26 -11.83
C ILE A 62 21.68 5.34 -12.73
N VAL A 63 20.45 5.16 -13.21
CA VAL A 63 19.78 6.14 -14.05
C VAL A 63 18.53 6.66 -13.35
N ARG A 64 18.49 7.96 -13.09
CA ARG A 64 17.34 8.64 -12.50
C ARG A 64 16.39 9.12 -13.60
N LEU A 65 15.22 8.50 -13.67
CA LEU A 65 14.19 8.75 -14.67
C LEU A 65 13.18 9.76 -14.12
N ASN A 66 13.30 11.02 -14.55
CA ASN A 66 12.35 12.06 -14.22
C ASN A 66 11.34 12.24 -15.35
N HIS A 67 10.12 12.62 -14.98
CA HIS A 67 9.18 13.20 -15.93
C HIS A 67 9.69 14.55 -16.44
N ALA A 68 10.03 15.45 -15.53
CA ALA A 68 10.60 16.76 -15.78
C ALA A 68 11.26 17.29 -14.51
N TYR A 69 11.83 18.49 -14.56
CA TYR A 69 12.30 19.23 -13.39
C TYR A 69 11.46 20.46 -13.09
N GLY A 70 11.56 20.93 -11.85
CA GLY A 70 10.91 22.17 -11.44
C GLY A 70 9.38 22.06 -11.50
N SER A 71 8.73 23.14 -11.94
CA SER A 71 7.26 23.26 -11.94
C SER A 71 6.54 22.24 -12.84
N ASN A 72 7.25 21.55 -13.74
CA ASN A 72 6.70 20.45 -14.53
C ASN A 72 6.61 19.12 -13.77
N GLY A 73 7.30 19.02 -12.63
CA GLY A 73 7.23 17.90 -11.70
C GLY A 73 8.12 16.72 -12.06
N THR A 74 8.82 16.19 -11.05
CA THR A 74 9.65 14.98 -11.13
C THR A 74 8.88 13.74 -11.55
N ILE A 75 7.60 13.67 -11.16
CA ILE A 75 6.59 12.78 -11.74
C ILE A 75 5.43 13.67 -12.22
N PRO A 76 4.64 13.24 -13.23
CA PRO A 76 3.61 14.11 -13.79
C PRO A 76 2.38 14.16 -12.87
N LEU A 77 1.34 14.89 -13.29
CA LEU A 77 0.03 14.79 -12.64
C LEU A 77 -0.53 13.36 -12.71
N PRO A 78 -1.38 12.94 -11.75
CA PRO A 78 -1.92 11.58 -11.70
C PRO A 78 -2.61 11.11 -12.99
N SER A 79 -3.24 12.03 -13.73
CA SER A 79 -3.86 11.75 -15.04
C SER A 79 -2.88 11.26 -16.11
N LYS A 80 -1.57 11.39 -15.87
CA LYS A 80 -0.49 11.04 -16.80
C LYS A 80 0.41 9.90 -16.31
N TYR A 81 0.15 9.29 -15.16
CA TYR A 81 0.97 8.17 -14.66
C TYR A 81 1.03 6.99 -15.63
N GLY A 82 -0.09 6.64 -16.29
CA GLY A 82 -0.09 5.58 -17.31
C GLY A 82 0.72 5.92 -18.56
N ASP A 83 0.71 7.18 -18.98
CA ASP A 83 1.50 7.65 -20.12
C ASP A 83 3.00 7.67 -19.76
N PHE A 84 3.34 8.14 -18.57
CA PHE A 84 4.72 8.18 -18.07
C PHE A 84 5.31 6.79 -17.84
N ALA A 85 4.55 5.85 -17.26
CA ALA A 85 5.00 4.47 -17.11
C ALA A 85 5.31 3.80 -18.46
N ARG A 86 4.51 4.08 -19.50
CA ARG A 86 4.82 3.64 -20.88
C ARG A 86 6.08 4.31 -21.43
N ARG A 87 6.25 5.61 -21.21
CA ARG A 87 7.44 6.36 -21.62
C ARG A 87 8.71 5.81 -20.97
N VAL A 88 8.65 5.53 -19.66
CA VAL A 88 9.70 4.89 -18.87
C VAL A 88 10.05 3.52 -19.47
N ALA A 89 9.05 2.67 -19.73
CA ALA A 89 9.30 1.36 -20.32
C ALA A 89 9.91 1.43 -21.73
N ASN A 90 9.51 2.39 -22.57
CA ASN A 90 10.14 2.60 -23.87
C ASN A 90 11.60 3.06 -23.72
N PHE A 91 11.87 3.95 -22.76
CA PHE A 91 13.24 4.41 -22.48
C PHE A 91 14.13 3.24 -22.08
N VAL A 92 13.69 2.44 -21.10
CA VAL A 92 14.46 1.30 -20.59
C VAL A 92 14.69 0.26 -21.68
N ARG A 93 13.64 -0.12 -22.44
CA ARG A 93 13.75 -1.09 -23.55
C ARG A 93 14.80 -0.68 -24.58
N ASN A 94 14.89 0.60 -24.88
CA ASN A 94 15.77 1.14 -25.91
C ASN A 94 17.07 1.72 -25.34
N SER A 95 17.36 1.45 -24.06
CA SER A 95 18.61 1.82 -23.41
C SER A 95 19.53 0.60 -23.26
N SER A 96 20.83 0.83 -23.11
CA SER A 96 21.82 -0.23 -22.96
C SER A 96 22.85 0.11 -21.89
N GLY A 97 23.34 -0.88 -21.14
CA GLY A 97 24.41 -0.69 -20.15
C GLY A 97 23.95 -0.18 -18.77
N ALA A 98 22.65 -0.10 -18.50
CA ALA A 98 22.10 0.23 -17.18
C ALA A 98 21.06 -0.81 -16.72
N HIS A 99 21.02 -1.08 -15.42
CA HIS A 99 20.14 -2.07 -14.78
C HIS A 99 19.53 -1.58 -13.46
N ILE A 100 19.75 -0.30 -13.12
CA ILE A 100 19.28 0.31 -11.87
C ILE A 100 18.63 1.65 -12.22
N TRP A 101 17.35 1.78 -11.88
CA TRP A 101 16.49 2.89 -12.29
C TRP A 101 15.88 3.56 -11.06
N ILE A 102 15.94 4.88 -10.94
CA ILE A 102 15.22 5.64 -9.90
C ILE A 102 14.02 6.31 -10.55
N ILE A 103 12.84 6.22 -9.95
CA ILE A 103 11.63 6.89 -10.47
C ILE A 103 11.42 8.22 -9.75
N GLY A 104 11.77 9.31 -10.43
CA GLY A 104 11.73 10.67 -9.91
C GLY A 104 12.86 11.04 -8.96
N ASN A 105 12.71 12.18 -8.30
CA ASN A 105 13.68 12.83 -7.42
C ASN A 105 12.97 13.75 -6.43
N GLU A 106 13.30 13.64 -5.14
CA GLU A 106 12.87 14.55 -4.07
C GLU A 106 11.36 14.94 -4.12
N PRO A 107 10.44 13.97 -4.20
CA PRO A 107 9.01 14.25 -4.42
C PRO A 107 8.34 15.07 -3.31
N ASN A 108 8.97 15.19 -2.14
CA ASN A 108 8.51 16.02 -1.03
C ASN A 108 8.88 17.51 -1.17
N LEU A 109 9.73 17.91 -2.12
CA LEU A 109 10.02 19.32 -2.40
C LEU A 109 8.92 19.93 -3.27
N GLU A 110 8.35 21.05 -2.87
CA GLU A 110 7.33 21.76 -3.65
C GLU A 110 7.82 22.09 -5.06
N ARG A 111 9.09 22.49 -5.17
CA ARG A 111 9.70 22.88 -6.45
C ARG A 111 9.75 21.73 -7.44
N GLU A 112 9.80 20.48 -6.97
CA GLU A 112 9.84 19.27 -7.81
C GLU A 112 8.46 18.66 -8.05
N GLN A 113 7.39 19.32 -7.60
CA GLN A 113 6.02 18.86 -7.78
C GLN A 113 5.36 19.51 -9.00
N PRO A 114 4.53 18.74 -9.76
CA PRO A 114 3.88 19.25 -10.95
C PRO A 114 2.85 20.33 -10.59
N ARG A 115 2.76 21.41 -11.37
CA ARG A 115 1.69 22.40 -11.19
C ARG A 115 0.32 21.78 -11.46
N LYS A 116 -0.68 22.14 -10.64
CA LYS A 116 -2.06 21.58 -10.71
C LYS A 116 -2.70 21.72 -12.10
N HIS A 117 -2.36 22.80 -12.80
CA HIS A 117 -2.73 23.04 -14.19
C HIS A 117 -1.70 23.98 -14.83
N PRO A 118 -1.67 24.10 -16.18
CA PRO A 118 -0.80 25.06 -16.85
C PRO A 118 -0.98 26.48 -16.28
N GLY A 119 0.13 27.12 -15.92
CA GLY A 119 0.16 28.47 -15.34
C GLY A 119 -0.23 28.57 -13.86
N ALA A 120 -0.52 27.47 -13.15
CA ALA A 120 -0.76 27.52 -11.71
C ALA A 120 0.52 27.87 -10.95
N SER A 121 0.41 28.73 -9.94
CA SER A 121 1.47 28.93 -8.95
C SER A 121 1.57 27.77 -7.97
N GLU A 122 0.46 27.09 -7.68
CA GLU A 122 0.42 25.97 -6.74
C GLU A 122 0.78 24.63 -7.41
N ALA A 123 1.61 23.86 -6.74
CA ALA A 123 1.93 22.48 -7.05
C ALA A 123 0.83 21.54 -6.56
N GLU A 124 0.72 20.38 -7.20
CA GLU A 124 -0.01 19.21 -6.69
C GLU A 124 0.91 18.45 -5.72
N PRO A 125 0.63 18.46 -4.41
CA PRO A 125 1.47 17.77 -3.44
C PRO A 125 1.56 16.29 -3.75
N ILE A 126 2.78 15.78 -3.95
CA ILE A 126 2.99 14.36 -4.15
C ILE A 126 2.90 13.68 -2.78
N THR A 127 1.72 13.19 -2.42
CA THR A 127 1.52 12.40 -1.19
C THR A 127 2.17 11.01 -1.32
N PRO A 128 2.42 10.28 -0.21
CA PRO A 128 2.98 8.94 -0.28
C PRO A 128 2.20 7.98 -1.19
N ARG A 129 0.87 8.01 -1.16
CA ARG A 129 0.00 7.22 -2.05
C ARG A 129 0.13 7.60 -3.51
N LEU A 130 0.24 8.89 -3.83
CA LEU A 130 0.43 9.36 -5.21
C LEU A 130 1.78 8.91 -5.75
N TYR A 131 2.85 9.10 -4.96
CA TYR A 131 4.19 8.61 -5.32
C TYR A 131 4.17 7.09 -5.52
N ALA A 132 3.67 6.33 -4.55
CA ALA A 132 3.61 4.87 -4.62
C ALA A 132 2.83 4.36 -5.83
N THR A 133 1.76 5.05 -6.23
CA THR A 133 0.97 4.71 -7.42
C THR A 133 1.81 4.87 -8.68
N CYS A 134 2.42 6.04 -8.89
CA CYS A 134 3.26 6.31 -10.05
C CYS A 134 4.47 5.35 -10.11
N TYR A 135 5.16 5.19 -8.98
CA TYR A 135 6.31 4.31 -8.83
C TYR A 135 5.98 2.86 -9.20
N LYS A 136 4.91 2.29 -8.63
CA LYS A 136 4.49 0.91 -8.94
C LYS A 136 4.15 0.73 -10.42
N MET A 137 3.47 1.69 -11.03
CA MET A 137 3.17 1.64 -12.47
C MET A 137 4.45 1.63 -13.33
N CYS A 138 5.45 2.45 -12.99
CA CYS A 138 6.73 2.47 -13.69
C CYS A 138 7.53 1.19 -13.47
N ARG A 139 7.62 0.72 -12.23
CA ARG A 139 8.33 -0.54 -11.88
C ARG A 139 7.73 -1.73 -12.61
N ASP A 140 6.41 -1.89 -12.54
CA ASP A 140 5.70 -2.95 -13.27
C ASP A 140 5.93 -2.89 -14.78
N ALA A 141 5.98 -1.69 -15.34
CA ALA A 141 6.20 -1.50 -16.77
C ALA A 141 7.64 -1.90 -17.18
N ILE A 142 8.63 -1.63 -16.33
CA ILE A 142 10.03 -2.06 -16.52
C ILE A 142 10.14 -3.59 -16.42
N HIS A 143 9.63 -4.19 -15.34
CA HIS A 143 9.77 -5.63 -15.09
C HIS A 143 9.01 -6.52 -16.08
N ARG A 144 8.03 -5.97 -16.81
CA ARG A 144 7.35 -6.67 -17.92
C ARG A 144 8.16 -6.69 -19.23
N LEU A 145 9.28 -5.95 -19.31
CA LEU A 145 10.12 -5.93 -20.50
C LEU A 145 11.03 -7.18 -20.52
N PRO A 146 11.12 -7.88 -21.66
CA PRO A 146 12.09 -8.97 -21.82
C PRO A 146 13.52 -8.51 -21.55
N GLY A 147 14.23 -9.19 -20.66
CA GLY A 147 15.62 -8.89 -20.30
C GLY A 147 15.79 -7.87 -19.17
N HIS A 148 14.70 -7.33 -18.63
CA HIS A 148 14.69 -6.36 -17.52
C HIS A 148 13.87 -6.85 -16.30
N GLU A 149 13.51 -8.14 -16.26
CA GLU A 149 12.71 -8.75 -15.19
C GLU A 149 13.41 -8.71 -13.81
N HIS A 150 14.72 -8.45 -13.81
CA HIS A 150 15.57 -8.41 -12.62
C HIS A 150 16.31 -7.09 -12.46
N ASP A 151 15.97 -6.07 -13.25
CA ASP A 151 16.48 -4.72 -13.05
C ASP A 151 16.00 -4.18 -11.70
N GLN A 152 16.82 -3.37 -11.04
CA GLN A 152 16.46 -2.75 -9.77
C GLN A 152 15.71 -1.44 -10.05
N VAL A 153 14.50 -1.30 -9.53
CA VAL A 153 13.76 -0.04 -9.56
C VAL A 153 13.71 0.55 -8.15
N LEU A 154 14.43 1.65 -7.96
CA LEU A 154 14.64 2.30 -6.69
C LEU A 154 13.58 3.36 -6.42
N VAL A 155 13.11 3.42 -5.17
CA VAL A 155 12.35 4.56 -4.66
C VAL A 155 13.25 5.79 -4.66
N ALA A 156 12.72 6.94 -5.07
CA ALA A 156 13.42 8.21 -5.10
C ALA A 156 13.83 8.65 -3.70
N ALA A 157 15.00 9.28 -3.63
CA ALA A 157 15.41 9.99 -2.45
C ALA A 157 14.45 11.14 -2.16
N ILE A 158 14.24 11.41 -0.88
CA ILE A 158 13.53 12.60 -0.41
C ILE A 158 14.51 13.77 -0.29
N GLY A 159 14.02 14.99 -0.49
CA GLY A 159 14.76 16.20 -0.14
C GLY A 159 14.93 16.28 1.37
N PRO A 160 16.16 16.19 1.92
CA PRO A 160 16.40 16.24 3.35
C PRO A 160 15.96 17.57 3.94
N TRP A 161 15.50 17.53 5.19
CA TRP A 161 15.07 18.69 5.99
C TRP A 161 13.88 19.49 5.45
N ASN A 162 13.31 19.12 4.31
CA ASN A 162 12.21 19.84 3.70
C ASN A 162 10.88 19.63 4.47
N PRO A 163 10.23 20.69 4.95
CA PRO A 163 9.00 20.55 5.71
C PRO A 163 7.73 20.99 4.95
N GLU A 164 7.79 21.07 3.61
CA GLU A 164 6.72 21.66 2.78
C GLU A 164 5.57 20.68 2.51
N THR A 165 5.85 19.38 2.43
CA THR A 165 4.83 18.39 2.07
C THR A 165 4.15 17.78 3.28
N HIS A 166 3.00 18.34 3.65
CA HIS A 166 2.08 17.80 4.65
C HIS A 166 0.91 17.04 4.00
N TYR A 167 0.31 16.06 4.69
CA TYR A 167 -0.82 15.29 4.16
C TYR A 167 -1.70 14.69 5.24
N ASP A 168 -2.95 14.41 4.89
CA ASP A 168 -3.89 13.69 5.74
C ASP A 168 -3.53 12.21 5.86
N ALA A 169 -4.09 11.56 6.88
CA ALA A 169 -3.92 10.13 7.07
C ALA A 169 -4.39 9.36 5.84
N ASP A 170 -3.70 8.27 5.55
CA ASP A 170 -4.05 7.41 4.45
C ASP A 170 -5.49 6.89 4.59
N PRO A 171 -6.35 6.98 3.55
CA PRO A 171 -7.73 6.50 3.63
C PRO A 171 -7.85 4.99 3.89
N GLU A 172 -6.79 4.22 3.64
CA GLU A 172 -6.71 2.77 3.90
C GLU A 172 -5.90 2.47 5.16
N ASN A 173 -5.59 3.49 5.97
CA ASN A 173 -4.88 3.40 7.24
C ASN A 173 -3.49 2.75 7.14
N GLN A 174 -2.83 2.89 5.98
CA GLN A 174 -1.46 2.38 5.77
C GLN A 174 -0.40 3.25 6.46
N TYR A 175 -0.66 4.54 6.58
CA TYR A 175 0.22 5.50 7.24
C TYR A 175 -0.58 6.66 7.86
N PRO A 176 -0.10 7.28 8.95
CA PRO A 176 -0.81 8.33 9.65
C PRO A 176 -0.74 9.68 8.90
N ALA A 177 -1.48 10.67 9.39
CA ALA A 177 -1.34 12.04 8.90
C ALA A 177 0.08 12.57 9.18
N ASN A 178 0.57 13.42 8.29
CA ASN A 178 1.82 14.14 8.45
C ASN A 178 1.52 15.64 8.47
N LYS A 179 1.13 16.14 9.64
CA LYS A 179 0.70 17.52 9.87
C LYS A 179 1.16 17.97 11.24
N ILE A 180 2.29 18.66 11.31
CA ILE A 180 2.81 19.26 12.55
C ILE A 180 2.33 20.71 12.63
N PRO A 181 1.48 21.09 13.61
CA PRO A 181 0.99 22.46 13.72
C PRO A 181 2.10 23.49 13.96
N GLY A 182 1.86 24.74 13.55
CA GLY A 182 2.74 25.88 13.87
C GLY A 182 3.56 26.40 12.69
N ALA A 183 3.25 25.98 11.46
CA ALA A 183 3.85 26.53 10.26
C ALA A 183 3.13 27.80 9.78
N PRO A 184 3.70 28.54 8.81
CA PRO A 184 3.04 29.69 8.21
C PRO A 184 1.68 29.31 7.58
N GLY A 185 0.67 30.19 7.72
CA GLY A 185 -0.67 29.97 7.17
C GLY A 185 -0.82 30.14 5.66
N HIS A 186 0.28 30.31 4.93
CA HIS A 186 0.30 30.50 3.47
C HIS A 186 0.95 29.32 2.76
N TYR A 187 0.73 29.23 1.45
CA TYR A 187 1.34 28.22 0.58
C TYR A 187 2.88 28.19 0.73
N PRO A 188 3.52 27.00 0.78
CA PRO A 188 2.93 25.66 0.68
C PRO A 188 2.46 25.04 2.00
N TYR A 189 2.60 25.74 3.14
CA TYR A 189 2.49 25.16 4.48
C TYR A 189 1.08 25.12 5.06
N PHE A 190 0.23 26.10 4.76
CA PHE A 190 -1.17 26.15 5.23
C PHE A 190 -1.37 25.86 6.74
N GLY A 191 -0.44 26.31 7.58
CA GLY A 191 -0.47 26.13 9.04
C GLY A 191 0.23 24.86 9.57
N PHE A 192 0.72 23.99 8.68
CA PHE A 192 1.35 22.72 9.03
C PHE A 192 2.75 22.56 8.42
N TRP A 193 3.66 21.98 9.19
CA TRP A 193 4.92 21.44 8.68
C TRP A 193 4.72 19.96 8.35
N GLY A 194 5.36 19.48 7.28
CA GLY A 194 5.54 18.06 7.00
C GLY A 194 6.84 17.53 7.60
N ASP A 195 6.81 16.33 8.18
CA ASP A 195 8.00 15.60 8.58
C ASP A 195 8.54 14.78 7.39
N TYR A 196 9.73 15.15 6.91
CA TYR A 196 10.39 14.50 5.77
C TYR A 196 10.81 13.06 6.06
N ILE A 197 11.25 12.74 7.29
CA ILE A 197 11.64 11.38 7.69
C ILE A 197 10.40 10.49 7.73
N GLN A 198 9.29 11.01 8.27
CA GLN A 198 7.99 10.35 8.19
C GLN A 198 7.55 10.15 6.73
N TYR A 199 7.74 11.14 5.86
CA TYR A 199 7.39 11.05 4.44
C TYR A 199 8.07 9.86 3.74
N LEU A 200 9.38 9.64 3.96
CA LEU A 200 10.09 8.45 3.43
C LEU A 200 9.48 7.14 3.93
N ARG A 201 9.25 7.03 5.25
CA ARG A 201 8.62 5.85 5.85
C ARG A 201 7.26 5.58 5.23
N ASP A 202 6.45 6.62 5.09
CA ASP A 202 5.05 6.52 4.64
C ASP A 202 4.99 6.19 3.13
N ILE A 203 5.96 6.64 2.31
CA ILE A 203 6.13 6.16 0.92
C ILE A 203 6.34 4.65 0.90
N LEU A 204 7.26 4.14 1.72
CA LEU A 204 7.58 2.71 1.73
C LEU A 204 6.36 1.89 2.20
N LEU A 205 5.63 2.38 3.20
CA LEU A 205 4.37 1.76 3.64
C LEU A 205 3.31 1.74 2.52
N ALA A 206 3.16 2.84 1.77
CA ALA A 206 2.22 2.94 0.65
C ALA A 206 2.59 2.06 -0.57
N ILE A 207 3.89 1.84 -0.79
CA ILE A 207 4.39 0.91 -1.80
C ILE A 207 4.09 -0.53 -1.40
N GLY A 208 4.26 -0.85 -0.12
CA GLY A 208 4.04 -2.18 0.44
C GLY A 208 5.21 -3.14 0.16
N PRO A 209 5.40 -4.16 1.03
CA PRO A 209 6.51 -5.11 0.90
C PRO A 209 6.44 -5.88 -0.43
N GLY A 210 7.60 -6.17 -1.03
CA GLY A 210 7.71 -6.91 -2.30
C GLY A 210 7.54 -6.07 -3.58
N ASN A 211 7.12 -4.81 -3.45
CA ASN A 211 6.97 -3.89 -4.58
C ASN A 211 8.15 -2.92 -4.74
N CYS A 212 9.30 -3.19 -4.13
CA CYS A 212 10.46 -2.31 -4.09
C CYS A 212 11.76 -3.12 -4.20
N ASP A 213 12.71 -2.67 -5.03
CA ASP A 213 13.99 -3.38 -5.23
C ASP A 213 15.17 -2.71 -4.52
N GLY A 214 14.99 -1.47 -4.07
CA GLY A 214 16.00 -0.69 -3.35
C GLY A 214 15.55 0.74 -3.07
N ILE A 215 16.31 1.45 -2.25
CA ILE A 215 15.92 2.75 -1.70
C ILE A 215 17.03 3.76 -1.98
N ALA A 216 16.70 4.85 -2.67
CA ALA A 216 17.60 5.99 -2.79
C ALA A 216 17.39 6.96 -1.61
N ILE A 217 18.47 7.59 -1.14
CA ILE A 217 18.47 8.63 -0.11
C ILE A 217 19.47 9.73 -0.48
N HIS A 218 19.28 10.92 0.06
CA HIS A 218 20.21 12.06 -0.06
C HIS A 218 20.69 12.48 1.32
N ALA A 219 21.91 13.01 1.43
CA ALA A 219 22.42 13.55 2.68
C ALA A 219 23.53 14.57 2.45
N TYR A 220 23.45 15.70 3.16
CA TYR A 220 24.35 16.82 2.95
C TYR A 220 24.87 17.37 4.29
N THR A 221 25.79 18.32 4.23
CA THR A 221 26.18 19.13 5.40
C THR A 221 25.82 20.59 5.18
N HIS A 222 25.30 21.25 6.22
CA HIS A 222 25.15 22.71 6.27
C HIS A 222 26.49 23.42 6.56
N GLY A 223 27.46 23.28 5.66
CA GLY A 223 28.75 23.94 5.76
C GLY A 223 29.90 23.13 5.17
N VAL A 224 31.06 23.78 5.02
CA VAL A 224 32.23 23.23 4.32
C VAL A 224 33.20 22.47 5.23
N GLU A 225 33.02 22.57 6.55
CA GLU A 225 33.97 22.02 7.50
C GLU A 225 33.89 20.48 7.52
N PRO A 226 35.01 19.77 7.34
CA PRO A 226 35.02 18.33 7.07
C PRO A 226 34.52 17.49 8.27
N ASP A 227 34.57 18.03 9.48
CA ASP A 227 34.08 17.36 10.70
C ASP A 227 32.55 17.40 10.82
N LEU A 228 31.86 18.24 10.05
CA LEU A 228 30.40 18.28 10.02
C LEU A 228 29.80 16.96 9.51
N VAL A 229 30.57 16.18 8.75
CA VAL A 229 30.22 14.82 8.33
C VAL A 229 29.94 13.91 9.54
N PHE A 230 30.69 14.09 10.63
CA PHE A 230 30.58 13.28 11.84
C PHE A 230 29.70 13.92 12.92
N SER A 231 29.10 15.07 12.62
CA SER A 231 28.35 15.85 13.61
C SER A 231 27.11 15.11 14.09
N GLU A 232 26.93 15.11 15.41
CA GLU A 232 25.73 14.64 16.10
C GLU A 232 24.73 15.78 16.37
N GLN A 233 25.01 16.99 15.86
CA GLN A 233 24.13 18.14 16.02
C GLN A 233 22.74 17.82 15.48
N LYS A 234 21.74 18.18 16.27
CA LYS A 234 20.32 18.02 15.94
C LYS A 234 19.72 19.31 15.40
N MET A 235 18.63 19.17 14.65
CA MET A 235 17.84 20.30 14.17
C MET A 235 17.16 21.04 15.33
N GLY A 236 16.62 22.22 15.05
CA GLY A 236 15.74 22.93 15.98
C GLY A 236 14.30 22.39 15.96
N PRO A 237 13.44 22.90 16.85
CA PRO A 237 12.02 22.56 16.86
C PRO A 237 11.33 22.81 15.51
N PRO A 238 10.41 21.93 15.07
CA PRO A 238 9.88 20.73 15.75
C PRO A 238 10.63 19.42 15.43
N PHE A 239 11.86 19.50 14.91
CA PHE A 239 12.61 18.36 14.36
C PHE A 239 13.83 17.96 15.18
N GLU A 240 13.82 18.22 16.50
CA GLU A 240 14.97 18.09 17.40
C GLU A 240 15.53 16.66 17.52
N ASN A 241 14.80 15.66 17.02
CA ASN A 241 15.25 14.27 16.99
C ASN A 241 16.18 13.98 15.80
N TYR A 242 16.13 14.79 14.74
CA TYR A 242 16.84 14.55 13.49
C TYR A 242 18.17 15.30 13.43
N HIS A 243 19.15 14.69 12.77
CA HIS A 243 20.47 15.27 12.59
C HIS A 243 20.42 16.44 11.61
N PHE A 244 21.17 17.49 11.96
CA PHE A 244 21.27 18.71 11.18
C PHE A 244 22.26 18.60 10.02
N HIS A 245 23.26 17.73 10.09
CA HIS A 245 24.27 17.56 9.03
C HIS A 245 24.17 16.17 8.39
N PHE A 246 25.30 15.64 7.89
CA PHE A 246 25.38 14.46 7.04
C PHE A 246 24.69 13.24 7.64
N ARG A 247 24.79 13.04 8.96
CA ARG A 247 24.17 11.91 9.67
C ARG A 247 22.64 11.88 9.62
N THR A 248 21.97 12.83 8.96
CA THR A 248 20.55 12.70 8.57
C THR A 248 20.28 11.42 7.77
N TYR A 249 21.28 10.88 7.04
CA TYR A 249 21.15 9.57 6.39
C TYR A 249 20.78 8.47 7.39
N ARG A 250 21.30 8.53 8.62
CA ARG A 250 21.00 7.55 9.67
C ARG A 250 19.55 7.62 10.13
N ASP A 251 18.99 8.82 10.22
CA ASP A 251 17.57 9.02 10.54
C ASP A 251 16.68 8.42 9.44
N GLN A 252 17.06 8.64 8.18
CA GLN A 252 16.37 8.04 7.02
C GLN A 252 16.45 6.51 7.06
N LEU A 253 17.62 5.91 7.30
CA LEU A 253 17.78 4.45 7.41
C LEU A 253 16.98 3.88 8.59
N GLN A 254 16.94 4.58 9.73
CA GLN A 254 16.19 4.14 10.90
C GLN A 254 14.67 4.15 10.63
N ALA A 255 14.20 5.09 9.82
CA ALA A 255 12.81 5.20 9.42
C ALA A 255 12.35 4.14 8.40
N ILE A 256 13.29 3.45 7.72
CA ILE A 256 12.96 2.34 6.80
C ILE A 256 12.22 1.25 7.59
N PRO A 257 10.98 0.90 7.19
CA PRO A 257 10.21 -0.12 7.89
C PRO A 257 10.93 -1.49 7.86
N PRO A 258 10.81 -2.32 8.92
CA PRO A 258 11.54 -3.59 9.00
C PRO A 258 11.43 -4.49 7.77
N ALA A 259 10.25 -4.52 7.13
CA ALA A 259 9.99 -5.30 5.93
C ALA A 259 10.85 -4.89 4.72
N PHE A 260 11.49 -3.72 4.73
CA PHE A 260 12.34 -3.20 3.66
C PHE A 260 13.84 -3.21 4.03
N ARG A 261 14.21 -3.54 5.27
CA ARG A 261 15.62 -3.46 5.73
C ARG A 261 16.55 -4.48 5.07
N HIS A 262 15.98 -5.48 4.40
CA HIS A 262 16.71 -6.43 3.59
C HIS A 262 17.13 -5.87 2.21
N LEU A 263 16.55 -4.73 1.79
CA LEU A 263 16.81 -4.12 0.49
C LEU A 263 18.10 -3.28 0.51
N PRO A 264 18.75 -3.13 -0.66
CA PRO A 264 19.88 -2.22 -0.81
C PRO A 264 19.47 -0.76 -0.65
N VAL A 265 20.38 0.03 -0.06
CA VAL A 265 20.27 1.49 0.03
C VAL A 265 21.37 2.15 -0.81
N TYR A 266 21.00 3.22 -1.52
CA TYR A 266 21.87 4.00 -2.39
C TYR A 266 21.81 5.46 -1.95
N LEU A 267 22.93 6.01 -1.48
CA LEU A 267 23.07 7.44 -1.22
C LEU A 267 23.37 8.14 -2.56
N THR A 268 22.33 8.62 -3.22
CA THR A 268 22.37 9.04 -4.63
C THR A 268 22.81 10.48 -4.83
N GLU A 269 22.86 11.26 -3.76
CA GLU A 269 23.50 12.58 -3.72
C GLU A 269 24.08 12.83 -2.33
N MET A 270 25.31 13.34 -2.31
CA MET A 270 25.95 13.94 -1.14
C MET A 270 26.84 15.12 -1.53
N ASP A 271 26.82 16.15 -0.69
CA ASP A 271 27.66 17.35 -0.79
C ASP A 271 27.66 18.16 0.53
N GLN A 272 28.37 19.28 0.47
CA GLN A 272 28.19 20.42 1.36
C GLN A 272 27.23 21.40 0.66
N ASP A 273 26.19 21.88 1.34
CA ASP A 273 25.20 22.82 0.77
C ASP A 273 25.87 24.13 0.30
N GLU A 274 27.08 24.41 0.75
CA GLU A 274 27.91 25.51 0.27
C GLU A 274 28.71 25.16 -1.00
N PRO A 275 28.89 26.11 -1.95
CA PRO A 275 29.67 25.88 -3.16
C PRO A 275 31.05 25.28 -2.90
N TRP A 276 31.50 24.37 -3.76
CA TRP A 276 32.84 23.81 -3.65
C TRP A 276 33.91 24.87 -3.88
N GLU A 277 34.76 25.07 -2.87
CA GLU A 277 36.04 25.74 -3.05
C GLU A 277 37.03 24.81 -3.77
N ASN A 278 37.97 25.39 -4.51
CA ASN A 278 39.05 24.61 -5.10
C ASN A 278 40.12 24.26 -4.06
N ALA A 279 39.76 23.40 -3.09
CA ALA A 279 40.63 22.98 -2.00
C ALA A 279 40.36 21.53 -1.59
N ASN A 280 41.41 20.79 -1.23
CA ASN A 280 41.29 19.49 -0.57
C ASN A 280 41.04 19.75 0.93
N ARG A 281 39.76 19.91 1.30
CA ARG A 281 39.35 20.15 2.70
C ARG A 281 39.22 18.87 3.51
N GLY A 282 39.22 17.70 2.86
CA GLY A 282 39.04 16.40 3.50
C GLY A 282 37.59 16.00 3.73
N TRP A 283 36.64 16.82 3.28
CA TRP A 283 35.21 16.54 3.44
C TRP A 283 34.83 15.26 2.70
N VAL A 284 35.31 15.08 1.47
CA VAL A 284 34.96 13.93 0.62
C VAL A 284 35.50 12.63 1.24
N LYS A 285 36.78 12.62 1.66
CA LYS A 285 37.35 11.50 2.42
C LYS A 285 36.55 11.16 3.66
N ASN A 286 36.17 12.16 4.45
CA ASN A 286 35.42 11.95 5.69
C ASN A 286 34.05 11.33 5.42
N ALA A 287 33.32 11.81 4.39
CA ALA A 287 32.01 11.25 4.01
C ALA A 287 32.13 9.77 3.64
N TYR A 288 33.10 9.39 2.79
CA TYR A 288 33.31 7.98 2.43
C TYR A 288 33.76 7.12 3.61
N LYS A 289 34.59 7.65 4.50
CA LYS A 289 34.99 6.96 5.73
C LYS A 289 33.78 6.70 6.63
N GLU A 290 32.93 7.69 6.85
CA GLU A 290 31.70 7.58 7.63
C GLU A 290 30.78 6.46 7.11
N ILE A 291 30.53 6.42 5.79
CA ILE A 291 29.70 5.38 5.17
C ILE A 291 30.36 4.00 5.26
N ASN A 292 31.68 3.90 5.07
CA ASN A 292 32.40 2.65 5.26
C ASN A 292 32.27 2.13 6.71
N ASP A 293 32.43 3.01 7.69
CA ASP A 293 32.36 2.64 9.11
C ASP A 293 30.93 2.22 9.49
N TRP A 294 29.91 2.90 8.95
CA TRP A 294 28.51 2.49 9.07
C TRP A 294 28.28 1.06 8.55
N ASN A 295 28.77 0.75 7.35
CA ASN A 295 28.63 -0.59 6.76
C ASN A 295 29.39 -1.65 7.56
N LYS A 296 30.60 -1.35 8.03
CA LYS A 296 31.41 -2.28 8.85
C LYS A 296 30.80 -2.59 10.21
N ALA A 297 29.98 -1.69 10.74
CA ALA A 297 29.26 -1.91 12.00
C ALA A 297 28.08 -2.90 11.87
N GLY A 298 27.83 -3.49 10.69
CA GLY A 298 26.77 -4.48 10.49
C GLY A 298 25.38 -3.88 10.31
N ASN A 299 25.29 -2.57 10.05
CA ASN A 299 24.04 -1.89 9.74
C ASN A 299 23.52 -2.27 8.35
N GLN A 300 22.28 -1.84 8.02
CA GLN A 300 21.78 -1.91 6.65
C GLN A 300 22.76 -1.19 5.72
N GLN A 301 23.33 -1.96 4.78
CA GLN A 301 24.46 -1.49 3.98
C GLN A 301 24.04 -0.49 2.92
N ILE A 302 24.79 0.62 2.85
CA ILE A 302 24.75 1.59 1.76
C ILE A 302 25.74 1.13 0.68
N ARG A 303 25.24 0.76 -0.50
CA ARG A 303 26.06 0.17 -1.57
C ARG A 303 26.80 1.20 -2.42
N CYS A 304 26.27 2.42 -2.45
CA CYS A 304 26.75 3.52 -3.27
C CYS A 304 26.58 4.84 -2.50
N ALA A 305 27.57 5.73 -2.57
CA ALA A 305 27.52 7.10 -2.11
C ALA A 305 28.03 8.01 -3.24
N VAL A 306 27.17 8.85 -3.79
CA VAL A 306 27.42 9.62 -5.02
C VAL A 306 27.70 11.08 -4.69
N LEU A 307 28.90 11.56 -5.04
CA LEU A 307 29.28 12.96 -4.86
C LEU A 307 28.59 13.86 -5.91
N TYR A 308 27.93 14.93 -5.45
CA TYR A 308 27.23 15.90 -6.29
C TYR A 308 28.10 17.17 -6.51
N ARG A 309 28.41 17.62 -7.74
CA ARG A 309 28.19 17.01 -9.08
C ARG A 309 29.35 17.34 -10.03
N TRP A 310 29.54 16.57 -11.11
CA TRP A 310 30.66 16.80 -12.04
C TRP A 310 30.56 18.09 -12.88
N PRO A 311 29.54 18.27 -13.75
CA PRO A 311 29.53 19.33 -14.74
C PRO A 311 29.21 20.70 -14.15
N LYS A 312 29.58 21.75 -14.90
CA LYS A 312 29.34 23.15 -14.54
C LYS A 312 27.89 23.59 -14.79
N LEU A 313 26.96 22.98 -14.06
CA LEU A 313 25.52 23.24 -14.16
C LEU A 313 24.96 24.02 -12.97
N ASP A 314 25.61 23.94 -11.80
CA ASP A 314 25.24 24.68 -10.61
C ASP A 314 26.47 24.96 -9.70
N LYS A 315 26.21 25.48 -8.50
CA LYS A 315 27.25 25.90 -7.53
C LYS A 315 28.09 24.73 -6.99
N TRP A 316 27.65 23.48 -7.17
CA TRP A 316 28.31 22.27 -6.68
C TRP A 316 29.14 21.55 -7.76
N SER A 317 29.46 22.23 -8.86
CA SER A 317 30.35 21.74 -9.92
C SER A 317 31.76 21.40 -9.43
N ILE A 318 32.29 20.23 -9.83
CA ILE A 318 33.62 19.71 -9.44
C ILE A 318 34.64 19.75 -10.59
N VAL A 319 34.21 19.85 -11.86
CA VAL A 319 35.10 19.76 -13.05
C VAL A 319 36.29 20.75 -13.02
N ASP A 320 36.10 21.95 -12.46
CA ASP A 320 37.13 22.99 -12.34
C ASP A 320 37.72 23.13 -10.93
N LYS A 321 37.59 22.08 -10.09
CA LYS A 321 38.01 22.05 -8.68
C LYS A 321 39.07 20.98 -8.40
N PRO A 322 40.31 21.09 -8.92
CA PRO A 322 41.36 20.09 -8.72
C PRO A 322 41.61 19.72 -7.24
N GLY A 323 41.41 20.63 -6.28
CA GLY A 323 41.50 20.33 -4.86
C GLY A 323 40.44 19.31 -4.38
N VAL A 324 39.19 19.46 -4.80
CA VAL A 324 38.10 18.51 -4.49
C VAL A 324 38.31 17.18 -5.23
N GLN A 325 38.80 17.25 -6.48
CA GLN A 325 39.15 16.06 -7.24
C GLN A 325 40.25 15.25 -6.55
N GLU A 326 41.23 15.91 -5.94
CA GLU A 326 42.28 15.25 -5.17
C GLU A 326 41.75 14.62 -3.88
N ASP A 327 40.90 15.32 -3.13
CA ASP A 327 40.19 14.76 -1.97
C ASP A 327 39.44 13.48 -2.35
N PHE A 328 38.77 13.48 -3.51
CA PHE A 328 38.07 12.30 -4.02
C PHE A 328 39.02 11.16 -4.45
N ARG A 329 40.13 11.45 -5.13
CA ARG A 329 41.14 10.43 -5.50
C ARG A 329 41.73 9.76 -4.26
N GLU A 330 42.04 10.54 -3.23
CA GLU A 330 42.52 10.00 -1.96
C GLU A 330 41.46 9.12 -1.29
N ALA A 331 40.18 9.51 -1.34
CA ALA A 331 39.09 8.66 -0.85
C ALA A 331 39.01 7.33 -1.62
N VAL A 332 39.07 7.35 -2.96
CA VAL A 332 39.05 6.14 -3.82
C VAL A 332 40.24 5.22 -3.54
N ALA A 333 41.41 5.80 -3.23
CA ALA A 333 42.61 5.04 -2.88
C ALA A 333 42.43 4.19 -1.61
N MET A 334 41.50 4.56 -0.71
CA MET A 334 41.18 3.79 0.51
C MET A 334 40.47 2.46 0.25
N ASN A 335 39.96 2.23 -0.97
CA ASN A 335 39.42 0.95 -1.42
C ASN A 335 38.25 0.41 -0.57
N TYR A 336 37.35 1.28 -0.11
CA TYR A 336 36.16 0.91 0.65
C TYR A 336 35.15 0.15 -0.21
N GLN A 337 34.60 -0.92 0.37
CA GLN A 337 33.69 -1.85 -0.27
C GLN A 337 32.54 -2.17 0.67
N TRP A 338 31.35 -2.41 0.11
CA TRP A 338 30.28 -3.08 0.84
C TRP A 338 30.47 -4.60 0.76
N ASN A 339 29.86 -5.35 1.68
CA ASN A 339 30.00 -6.80 1.75
C ASN A 339 28.82 -7.53 1.08
N PRO A 340 29.01 -8.17 -0.09
CA PRO A 340 27.95 -8.91 -0.78
C PRO A 340 27.54 -10.21 -0.08
N GLU A 341 28.30 -10.67 0.91
CA GLU A 341 28.01 -11.88 1.67
C GLU A 341 27.13 -11.61 2.89
N VAL A 342 27.04 -10.34 3.32
CA VAL A 342 26.07 -9.91 4.32
C VAL A 342 24.72 -9.81 3.63
N VAL A 343 23.99 -10.93 3.61
CA VAL A 343 22.55 -10.91 3.39
C VAL A 343 21.94 -10.34 4.66
N THR A 344 21.28 -9.19 4.57
CA THR A 344 20.39 -8.68 5.62
C THR A 344 19.17 -9.61 5.70
N VAL A 345 19.37 -10.82 6.21
CA VAL A 345 18.31 -11.76 6.54
C VAL A 345 17.53 -11.14 7.71
N PRO A 346 16.18 -11.11 7.68
CA PRO A 346 15.42 -10.78 8.87
C PRO A 346 15.73 -11.87 9.92
N GLU A 347 16.62 -11.59 10.87
CA GLU A 347 16.95 -12.57 11.90
C GLU A 347 15.75 -12.72 12.85
N GLU A 348 14.93 -13.74 12.59
CA GLU A 348 14.42 -14.61 13.65
C GLU A 348 15.55 -15.55 14.08
N LYS A 349 16.37 -15.12 15.03
CA LYS A 349 17.14 -16.01 15.92
C LYS A 349 16.81 -15.64 17.36
N GLU A 350 16.87 -16.62 18.26
CA GLU A 350 16.57 -16.50 19.70
C GLU A 350 16.88 -15.10 20.23
N ARG A 351 15.81 -14.38 20.64
CA ARG A 351 15.85 -12.94 20.84
C ARG A 351 16.89 -12.58 21.92
N PRO A 352 17.97 -11.85 21.58
CA PRO A 352 18.90 -11.37 22.59
C PRO A 352 18.16 -10.43 23.54
N MET A 353 18.44 -10.53 24.85
CA MET A 353 17.92 -9.61 25.84
C MET A 353 18.37 -8.19 25.46
N ILE A 354 17.42 -7.27 25.24
CA ILE A 354 17.74 -5.89 24.88
C ILE A 354 18.23 -5.21 26.15
N GLU A 355 19.49 -4.77 26.18
CA GLU A 355 19.96 -3.82 27.20
C GLU A 355 19.32 -2.46 26.92
N VAL A 356 18.59 -1.93 27.89
CA VAL A 356 18.06 -0.57 27.78
C VAL A 356 19.23 0.38 28.02
N ALA A 357 19.48 1.29 27.09
CA ALA A 357 20.51 2.31 27.25
C ALA A 357 20.36 2.97 28.62
N LYS A 358 21.41 2.95 29.45
CA LYS A 358 21.41 3.56 30.78
C LYS A 358 21.05 5.03 30.62
N LEU A 359 19.82 5.40 30.99
CA LEU A 359 19.50 6.80 31.23
C LEU A 359 20.42 7.29 32.35
N SER A 360 21.22 8.29 32.02
CA SER A 360 22.14 8.98 32.93
C SER A 360 21.46 9.24 34.27
N SER A 361 22.05 8.69 35.32
CA SER A 361 21.60 8.76 36.70
C SER A 361 21.85 10.16 37.27
N THR A 362 20.87 11.05 37.16
CA THR A 362 20.76 12.23 38.02
C THR A 362 19.31 12.67 38.19
N ILE A 363 18.46 11.79 38.76
CA ILE A 363 17.25 12.22 39.47
C ILE A 363 17.29 11.59 40.87
N THR A 364 18.16 12.10 41.73
CA THR A 364 18.04 11.87 43.17
C THR A 364 16.83 12.64 43.67
N GLY A 365 15.71 11.95 43.94
CA GLY A 365 14.60 12.55 44.70
C GLY A 365 13.19 12.01 44.48
N ALA A 366 12.91 11.17 43.48
CA ALA A 366 11.53 10.72 43.21
C ALA A 366 11.19 9.38 43.88
N ALA A 367 10.04 9.32 44.56
CA ALA A 367 9.67 8.20 45.42
C ALA A 367 9.33 6.89 44.66
N TYR A 368 8.70 7.00 43.49
CA TYR A 368 8.30 5.89 42.62
C TYR A 368 9.13 5.92 41.33
N ARG A 369 10.26 5.20 41.29
CA ARG A 369 11.11 5.13 40.10
C ARG A 369 11.61 3.72 39.82
N THR A 370 11.57 3.35 38.55
CA THR A 370 11.98 2.05 38.04
C THR A 370 13.01 2.23 36.94
N ASN A 371 14.06 1.43 36.98
CA ASN A 371 14.98 1.30 35.86
C ASN A 371 14.81 -0.08 35.23
N PHE A 372 14.39 -0.15 33.97
CA PHE A 372 14.32 -1.40 33.23
C PHE A 372 15.73 -1.72 32.73
N LEU A 373 16.33 -2.80 33.22
CA LEU A 373 17.71 -3.16 32.88
C LEU A 373 17.77 -3.92 31.54
N ARG A 374 16.86 -4.89 31.36
CA ARG A 374 16.77 -5.70 30.14
C ARG A 374 15.40 -6.38 29.99
N HIS A 375 15.01 -6.67 28.75
CA HIS A 375 13.77 -7.41 28.45
C HIS A 375 13.86 -8.21 27.14
N ASN A 376 12.90 -9.13 26.93
CA ASN A 376 12.69 -9.84 25.66
C ASN A 376 11.28 -9.62 25.05
N THR A 377 10.59 -8.54 25.44
CA THR A 377 9.25 -8.18 24.93
C THR A 377 9.21 -8.19 23.40
N PRO A 378 8.31 -8.97 22.77
CA PRO A 378 8.22 -9.03 21.32
C PRO A 378 7.54 -7.79 20.71
N THR A 379 8.10 -7.31 19.60
CA THR A 379 7.54 -6.23 18.76
C THR A 379 6.60 -6.73 17.67
N THR A 380 6.48 -8.06 17.51
CA THR A 380 5.48 -8.70 16.64
C THR A 380 4.88 -9.88 17.39
N VAL A 381 3.56 -9.90 17.50
CA VAL A 381 2.79 -10.82 18.33
C VAL A 381 1.48 -11.16 17.62
N GLN A 382 0.88 -12.33 17.87
CA GLN A 382 -0.43 -12.65 17.34
C GLN A 382 -1.54 -11.98 18.16
N ALA A 383 -2.68 -11.75 17.52
CA ALA A 383 -3.88 -11.21 18.14
C ALA A 383 -4.44 -12.18 19.17
N GLY A 384 -4.79 -11.65 20.34
CA GLY A 384 -5.43 -12.42 21.39
C GLY A 384 -4.60 -13.59 21.93
N GLN A 385 -3.27 -13.50 21.89
CA GLN A 385 -2.39 -14.49 22.51
C GLN A 385 -1.94 -14.04 23.91
N THR A 386 -1.53 -15.00 24.74
CA THR A 386 -0.89 -14.73 26.03
C THR A 386 0.55 -15.22 25.97
N LEU A 387 1.50 -14.33 26.26
CA LEU A 387 2.94 -14.60 26.21
C LEU A 387 3.56 -14.50 27.59
N THR A 388 4.71 -15.15 27.79
CA THR A 388 5.59 -14.90 28.93
C THR A 388 6.79 -14.09 28.48
N VAL A 389 7.06 -12.99 29.18
CA VAL A 389 8.13 -12.02 28.89
C VAL A 389 9.05 -11.94 30.11
N THR A 390 10.35 -12.14 29.89
CA THR A 390 11.37 -11.99 30.93
C THR A 390 11.83 -10.53 31.00
N ILE A 391 11.73 -9.92 32.18
CA ILE A 391 12.07 -8.50 32.41
C ILE A 391 12.92 -8.38 33.68
N ALA A 392 14.09 -7.75 33.57
CA ALA A 392 14.91 -7.38 34.71
C ALA A 392 14.76 -5.89 35.04
N LEU A 393 14.50 -5.60 36.31
CA LEU A 393 14.20 -4.28 36.84
C LEU A 393 15.17 -3.94 37.97
N GLN A 394 15.41 -2.66 38.18
CA GLN A 394 16.06 -2.12 39.37
C GLN A 394 15.18 -1.06 40.02
N ASN A 395 15.06 -1.15 41.34
CA ASN A 395 14.43 -0.12 42.14
C ASN A 395 15.37 1.06 42.28
N VAL A 396 15.04 2.18 41.63
CA VAL A 396 15.80 3.43 41.73
C VAL A 396 14.99 4.53 42.43
N GLY A 397 13.87 4.15 43.06
CA GLY A 397 13.03 5.01 43.90
C GLY A 397 13.43 5.00 45.37
N GLN A 398 12.58 5.58 46.23
CA GLN A 398 12.85 5.69 47.68
C GLN A 398 12.18 4.61 48.52
N PHE A 399 11.11 3.98 48.02
CA PHE A 399 10.40 2.93 48.74
C PHE A 399 10.96 1.56 48.43
N THR A 400 11.06 0.70 49.45
CA THR A 400 11.18 -0.74 49.23
C THR A 400 9.92 -1.24 48.52
N TRP A 401 10.08 -1.92 47.39
CA TRP A 401 8.97 -2.58 46.71
C TRP A 401 8.61 -3.85 47.46
N THR A 402 7.56 -3.80 48.28
CA THR A 402 7.12 -4.94 49.09
C THR A 402 6.36 -5.96 48.23
N ALA A 403 6.76 -7.22 48.27
CA ALA A 403 6.15 -8.31 47.50
C ALA A 403 4.76 -8.73 48.04
N GLY A 404 4.55 -8.60 49.35
CA GLY A 404 3.32 -8.97 50.04
C GLY A 404 2.57 -7.80 50.69
N GLY A 405 1.55 -8.12 51.49
CA GLY A 405 0.73 -7.14 52.23
C GLY A 405 -0.52 -6.68 51.46
N ASN A 406 -1.22 -5.67 52.02
CA ASN A 406 -2.49 -5.17 51.48
C ASN A 406 -2.32 -4.23 50.27
N LYS A 407 -1.09 -3.76 50.00
CA LYS A 407 -0.74 -2.86 48.90
C LYS A 407 0.60 -3.26 48.29
N PRO A 408 0.71 -4.48 47.73
CA PRO A 408 1.98 -4.97 47.20
C PRO A 408 2.40 -4.20 45.94
N PHE A 409 3.69 -4.22 45.63
CA PHE A 409 4.21 -3.74 44.35
C PHE A 409 4.16 -4.86 43.32
N ARG A 410 3.76 -4.54 42.08
CA ARG A 410 3.65 -5.49 40.98
C ARG A 410 4.11 -4.87 39.66
N LEU A 411 4.43 -5.71 38.69
CA LEU A 411 4.66 -5.28 37.30
C LEU A 411 3.37 -5.52 36.50
N GLY A 412 2.91 -4.49 35.79
CA GLY A 412 1.77 -4.56 34.87
C GLY A 412 2.14 -4.05 33.48
N PHE A 413 1.16 -4.10 32.57
CA PHE A 413 1.29 -3.58 31.22
C PHE A 413 0.07 -2.75 30.82
N GLN A 414 0.28 -1.84 29.87
CA GLN A 414 -0.76 -0.99 29.29
C GLN A 414 -0.56 -0.94 27.78
N TRP A 415 -1.62 -1.26 27.02
CA TRP A 415 -1.61 -1.12 25.57
C TRP A 415 -2.32 0.16 25.18
N TYR A 416 -1.79 0.83 24.17
CA TYR A 416 -2.40 1.99 23.55
C TYR A 416 -2.47 1.78 22.05
N THR A 417 -3.54 2.23 21.40
CA THR A 417 -3.54 2.41 19.96
C THR A 417 -2.47 3.43 19.57
N LEU A 418 -2.05 3.46 18.30
CA LEU A 418 -1.14 4.52 17.83
C LEU A 418 -1.72 5.94 17.99
N GLY A 419 -3.05 6.06 18.09
CA GLY A 419 -3.73 7.32 18.41
C GLY A 419 -3.68 7.70 19.89
N GLY A 420 -3.01 6.90 20.74
CA GLY A 420 -2.86 7.14 22.18
C GLY A 420 -4.04 6.66 23.03
N GLU A 421 -5.04 6.00 22.45
CA GLU A 421 -6.19 5.49 23.20
C GLU A 421 -5.81 4.19 23.92
N MET A 422 -6.11 4.11 25.22
CA MET A 422 -5.81 2.91 26.01
C MET A 422 -6.72 1.74 25.60
N VAL A 423 -6.12 0.61 25.24
CA VAL A 423 -6.83 -0.66 24.99
C VAL A 423 -7.21 -1.27 26.33
N LYS A 424 -8.51 -1.48 26.54
CA LYS A 424 -9.05 -2.05 27.78
C LYS A 424 -9.08 -3.57 27.70
N PHE A 425 -8.54 -4.23 28.72
CA PHE A 425 -8.66 -5.68 28.89
C PHE A 425 -9.72 -6.01 29.95
N PRO A 426 -10.47 -7.11 29.78
CA PRO A 426 -11.26 -7.70 30.86
C PRO A 426 -10.36 -7.99 32.09
N PRO A 427 -10.87 -7.92 33.33
CA PRO A 427 -10.08 -8.16 34.53
C PRO A 427 -9.32 -9.51 34.55
N ALA A 428 -9.84 -10.53 33.87
CA ALA A 428 -9.20 -11.84 33.76
C ALA A 428 -7.90 -11.83 32.91
N PHE A 429 -7.69 -10.80 32.09
CA PHE A 429 -6.55 -10.66 31.20
C PHE A 429 -5.66 -9.45 31.51
N ASP A 430 -5.99 -8.68 32.55
CA ASP A 430 -5.17 -7.58 33.06
C ASP A 430 -4.12 -8.13 34.05
N PHE A 431 -3.12 -8.84 33.53
CA PHE A 431 -2.16 -9.55 34.37
C PHE A 431 -1.30 -8.59 35.20
N ARG A 432 -1.11 -8.95 36.48
CA ARG A 432 -0.23 -8.27 37.45
C ARG A 432 0.77 -9.27 37.99
N THR A 433 2.02 -9.09 37.62
CA THR A 433 3.11 -10.02 37.99
C THR A 433 3.61 -9.68 39.40
N PRO A 434 3.45 -10.61 40.38
CA PRO A 434 3.92 -10.37 41.74
C PRO A 434 5.45 -10.39 41.80
N LEU A 435 6.01 -9.65 42.75
CA LEU A 435 7.43 -9.76 43.08
C LEU A 435 7.67 -11.06 43.87
N PRO A 436 8.77 -11.79 43.62
CA PRO A 436 9.10 -13.00 44.38
C PRO A 436 9.54 -12.69 45.82
N THR A 437 10.16 -11.54 46.04
CA THR A 437 10.64 -11.03 47.33
C THR A 437 10.64 -9.50 47.33
N ASP A 438 10.75 -8.88 48.51
CA ASP A 438 10.89 -7.44 48.64
C ASP A 438 12.16 -6.93 47.91
N VAL A 439 12.05 -5.79 47.24
CA VAL A 439 13.16 -5.16 46.48
C VAL A 439 13.47 -3.79 47.09
N PRO A 440 14.51 -3.65 47.93
CA PRO A 440 14.87 -2.36 48.53
C PRO A 440 15.38 -1.37 47.47
N PRO A 441 15.42 -0.06 47.76
CA PRO A 441 16.09 0.91 46.92
C PRO A 441 17.50 0.47 46.52
N GLY A 442 17.84 0.60 45.24
CA GLY A 442 19.07 0.09 44.62
C GLY A 442 19.05 -1.40 44.23
N GLY A 443 18.11 -2.19 44.78
CA GLY A 443 17.98 -3.61 44.51
C GLY A 443 17.41 -3.93 43.12
N SER A 444 17.68 -5.13 42.61
CA SER A 444 17.22 -5.60 41.30
C SER A 444 16.46 -6.91 41.39
N VAL A 445 15.55 -7.13 40.44
CA VAL A 445 14.73 -8.35 40.34
C VAL A 445 14.54 -8.73 38.87
N THR A 446 14.46 -10.02 38.57
CA THR A 446 14.06 -10.52 37.25
C THR A 446 12.73 -11.25 37.37
N LEU A 447 11.77 -10.89 36.52
CA LEU A 447 10.41 -11.39 36.54
C LEU A 447 10.08 -12.12 35.23
N GLN A 448 9.25 -13.16 35.31
CA GLN A 448 8.60 -13.80 34.18
C GLN A 448 7.15 -13.30 34.11
N ALA A 449 6.94 -12.21 33.37
CA ALA A 449 5.66 -11.51 33.31
C ALA A 449 4.75 -12.08 32.22
N GLN A 450 3.45 -12.22 32.53
CA GLN A 450 2.47 -12.58 31.49
C GLN A 450 1.96 -11.33 30.78
N LEU A 451 1.87 -11.40 29.45
CA LEU A 451 1.40 -10.35 28.57
C LEU A 451 0.21 -10.85 27.74
N ARG A 452 -0.97 -10.24 27.92
CA ARG A 452 -2.08 -10.40 26.99
C ARG A 452 -1.91 -9.42 25.82
N THR A 453 -2.06 -9.89 24.59
CA THR A 453 -2.07 -9.03 23.39
C THR A 453 -3.50 -8.61 23.01
N PRO A 454 -3.68 -7.46 22.34
CA PRO A 454 -4.98 -7.05 21.80
C PRO A 454 -5.59 -8.13 20.91
N ASP A 455 -6.91 -8.31 20.98
CA ASP A 455 -7.64 -9.26 20.12
C ASP A 455 -7.79 -8.75 18.67
N THR A 456 -7.57 -7.46 18.45
CA THR A 456 -7.62 -6.83 17.14
C THR A 456 -6.21 -6.75 16.56
N PRO A 457 -5.95 -7.33 15.38
CA PRO A 457 -4.71 -7.10 14.66
C PRO A 457 -4.52 -5.62 14.36
N GLY A 458 -3.30 -5.13 14.49
CA GLY A 458 -2.99 -3.72 14.31
C GLY A 458 -1.66 -3.35 14.94
N THR A 459 -1.29 -2.09 14.84
CA THR A 459 -0.07 -1.58 15.46
C THR A 459 -0.43 -0.79 16.71
N TYR A 460 0.33 -1.01 17.78
CA TYR A 460 0.06 -0.47 19.10
C TYR A 460 1.34 0.03 19.77
N HIS A 461 1.18 0.82 20.82
CA HIS A 461 2.20 1.03 21.84
C HIS A 461 1.95 0.07 23.00
N LEU A 462 2.99 -0.59 23.49
CA LEU A 462 2.94 -1.38 24.72
C LEU A 462 3.82 -0.70 25.76
N ARG A 463 3.29 -0.43 26.95
CA ARG A 463 4.08 0.07 28.07
C ARG A 463 4.10 -0.94 29.21
N TRP A 464 5.29 -1.34 29.64
CA TRP A 464 5.47 -2.00 30.92
C TRP A 464 5.62 -0.95 32.02
N ASP A 465 4.93 -1.12 33.14
CA ASP A 465 4.97 -0.16 34.24
C ASP A 465 4.85 -0.86 35.60
N MET A 466 5.54 -0.31 36.60
CA MET A 466 5.38 -0.74 37.99
C MET A 466 4.13 -0.11 38.59
N ILE A 467 3.42 -0.88 39.40
CA ILE A 467 2.24 -0.43 40.14
C ILE A 467 2.43 -0.69 41.62
N HIS A 468 2.10 0.30 42.44
CA HIS A 468 1.83 0.12 43.86
C HIS A 468 0.33 -0.14 43.99
N GLU A 469 -0.04 -1.41 44.20
CA GLU A 469 -1.44 -1.85 44.13
C GLU A 469 -2.34 -1.05 45.08
N HIS A 470 -3.51 -0.66 44.57
CA HIS A 470 -4.48 0.22 45.25
C HIS A 470 -3.95 1.62 45.62
N VAL A 471 -2.82 2.05 45.04
CA VAL A 471 -2.24 3.39 45.27
C VAL A 471 -2.02 4.12 43.95
N THR A 472 -1.05 3.71 43.12
CA THR A 472 -0.69 4.44 41.90
C THR A 472 0.19 3.63 40.96
N TRP A 473 0.11 3.95 39.66
CA TRP A 473 1.11 3.55 38.67
C TRP A 473 2.33 4.46 38.77
N PHE A 474 3.53 3.93 38.53
CA PHE A 474 4.75 4.74 38.64
C PHE A 474 4.78 5.83 37.57
N THR A 475 4.26 5.55 36.36
CA THR A 475 4.12 6.57 35.31
C THR A 475 3.22 7.74 35.70
N SER A 476 2.19 7.50 36.52
CA SER A 476 1.34 8.57 37.08
C SER A 476 2.09 9.46 38.08
N GLN A 477 3.25 9.00 38.58
CA GLN A 477 4.15 9.75 39.46
C GLN A 477 5.38 10.29 38.70
N GLY A 478 5.32 10.31 37.36
CA GLY A 478 6.36 10.85 36.48
C GLY A 478 7.52 9.88 36.17
N ASP A 479 7.38 8.58 36.46
CA ASP A 479 8.24 7.56 35.86
C ASP A 479 7.94 7.43 34.36
N GLN A 480 8.87 6.93 33.57
CA GLN A 480 8.67 6.76 32.12
C GLN A 480 8.08 5.39 31.76
N GLY A 481 8.21 4.40 32.65
CA GLY A 481 7.98 3.00 32.32
C GLY A 481 8.92 2.52 31.20
N LEU A 482 8.61 1.36 30.63
CA LEU A 482 9.27 0.86 29.42
C LEU A 482 8.26 0.87 28.27
N LEU A 483 8.39 1.86 27.38
CA LEU A 483 7.57 2.00 26.19
C LEU A 483 8.18 1.23 25.02
N ILE A 484 7.45 0.25 24.50
CA ILE A 484 7.76 -0.49 23.30
C ILE A 484 6.85 0.01 22.18
N THR A 485 7.45 0.58 21.14
CA THR A 485 6.71 1.14 20.01
C THR A 485 7.51 1.01 18.71
N PRO A 486 6.89 0.59 17.59
CA PRO A 486 5.57 -0.07 17.53
C PRO A 486 5.62 -1.53 18.03
N VAL A 487 4.48 -2.05 18.48
CA VAL A 487 4.22 -3.49 18.59
C VAL A 487 3.13 -3.86 17.59
N THR A 488 3.47 -4.73 16.64
CA THR A 488 2.55 -5.22 15.62
C THR A 488 1.84 -6.48 16.10
N VAL A 489 0.54 -6.38 16.25
CA VAL A 489 -0.37 -7.49 16.54
C VAL A 489 -0.87 -8.04 15.20
N THR A 490 -0.44 -9.24 14.82
CA THR A 490 -0.82 -9.91 13.57
C THR A 490 -2.04 -10.79 13.77
N SER A 491 -2.80 -11.05 12.71
CA SER A 491 -3.84 -12.08 12.77
C SER A 491 -3.22 -13.46 12.99
N GLU A 492 -3.95 -14.34 13.68
CA GLU A 492 -3.57 -15.75 13.79
C GLU A 492 -3.43 -16.35 12.38
N GLU A 493 -2.27 -16.94 12.09
CA GLU A 493 -1.99 -17.56 10.80
C GLU A 493 -2.72 -18.90 10.75
N THR A 494 -3.99 -18.89 10.37
CA THR A 494 -4.69 -20.13 10.04
C THR A 494 -4.02 -20.76 8.82
N ALA A 495 -3.58 -22.00 8.99
CA ALA A 495 -2.91 -22.85 8.01
C ALA A 495 -3.38 -22.64 6.57
N VAL A 496 -2.40 -22.60 5.66
CA VAL A 496 -2.54 -22.52 4.20
C VAL A 496 -3.73 -23.35 3.69
N VAL A 497 -4.78 -22.67 3.24
CA VAL A 497 -5.86 -23.27 2.43
C VAL A 497 -5.55 -23.00 0.96
N PRO A 498 -5.65 -23.99 0.04
CA PRO A 498 -5.07 -23.91 -1.29
C PRO A 498 -5.60 -22.75 -2.13
N SER A 499 -4.67 -22.08 -2.82
CA SER A 499 -4.93 -21.10 -3.88
C SER A 499 -5.52 -21.79 -5.12
N GLY A 500 -6.85 -21.88 -5.14
CA GLY A 500 -7.64 -22.17 -6.33
C GLY A 500 -8.91 -21.30 -6.37
N PRO A 501 -9.55 -21.11 -7.54
CA PRO A 501 -10.73 -20.27 -7.66
C PRO A 501 -11.88 -20.88 -6.83
N VAL A 502 -12.16 -20.29 -5.67
CA VAL A 502 -13.24 -20.76 -4.81
C VAL A 502 -14.58 -20.43 -5.47
N ARG A 503 -15.24 -21.45 -6.01
CA ARG A 503 -16.71 -21.40 -6.21
C ARG A 503 -17.35 -21.23 -4.84
N VAL A 504 -18.05 -20.13 -4.63
CA VAL A 504 -18.84 -19.92 -3.40
C VAL A 504 -19.89 -21.03 -3.32
N GLN A 505 -19.78 -21.92 -2.32
CA GLN A 505 -20.77 -22.95 -2.09
C GLN A 505 -21.96 -22.33 -1.36
N ILE A 506 -23.03 -22.09 -2.11
CA ILE A 506 -24.29 -21.56 -1.60
C ILE A 506 -25.27 -22.73 -1.51
N GLN A 507 -25.76 -23.01 -0.31
CA GLN A 507 -26.83 -23.99 -0.13
C GLN A 507 -28.18 -23.30 -0.33
N ASP A 508 -28.88 -23.62 -1.42
CA ASP A 508 -30.23 -23.12 -1.63
C ASP A 508 -31.23 -23.94 -0.80
N ILE A 509 -31.83 -23.29 0.19
CA ILE A 509 -32.89 -23.86 1.04
C ILE A 509 -34.22 -23.14 0.84
N SER A 510 -34.32 -22.21 -0.11
CA SER A 510 -35.48 -21.32 -0.30
C SER A 510 -36.80 -22.05 -0.57
N ALA A 511 -36.73 -23.30 -1.07
CA ALA A 511 -37.86 -24.17 -1.31
C ALA A 511 -38.33 -24.96 -0.07
N SER A 512 -37.46 -25.15 0.93
CA SER A 512 -37.80 -25.90 2.16
C SER A 512 -38.25 -25.02 3.33
N LEU A 513 -38.12 -23.70 3.19
CA LEU A 513 -38.55 -22.74 4.20
C LEU A 513 -40.07 -22.51 4.17
N PRO A 514 -40.72 -22.28 5.33
CA PRO A 514 -42.16 -21.99 5.39
C PRO A 514 -42.49 -20.71 4.62
N ARG A 515 -43.63 -20.73 3.93
CA ARG A 515 -44.21 -19.57 3.23
C ARG A 515 -45.65 -19.36 3.66
N HIS A 516 -46.12 -18.11 3.55
CA HIS A 516 -47.51 -17.80 3.81
C HIS A 516 -48.42 -18.46 2.75
N PRO A 517 -49.57 -19.05 3.11
CA PRO A 517 -50.41 -19.79 2.17
C PRO A 517 -51.01 -18.94 1.04
N SER A 518 -51.19 -17.62 1.26
CA SER A 518 -51.87 -16.72 0.31
C SER A 518 -51.10 -15.45 -0.05
N LYS A 519 -49.94 -15.18 0.55
CA LYS A 519 -49.18 -13.95 0.32
C LYS A 519 -47.88 -14.26 -0.39
N THR A 520 -47.53 -13.41 -1.35
CA THR A 520 -46.28 -13.51 -2.11
C THR A 520 -45.51 -12.20 -2.04
N TYR A 521 -44.20 -12.28 -2.17
CA TYR A 521 -43.37 -11.10 -2.39
C TYR A 521 -43.46 -10.69 -3.87
N PRO A 522 -43.41 -9.39 -4.18
CA PRO A 522 -43.27 -8.93 -5.55
C PRO A 522 -41.89 -9.30 -6.10
N THR A 523 -41.76 -9.29 -7.42
CA THR A 523 -40.51 -9.56 -8.13
C THR A 523 -40.01 -8.34 -8.88
N ARG A 524 -38.70 -8.24 -9.06
CA ARG A 524 -38.00 -7.20 -9.84
C ARG A 524 -37.01 -7.81 -10.81
N SER A 525 -36.52 -7.02 -11.78
CA SER A 525 -35.37 -7.43 -12.58
C SER A 525 -34.08 -7.42 -11.74
N LEU A 526 -33.11 -8.26 -12.10
CA LEU A 526 -31.79 -8.24 -11.46
C LEU A 526 -31.08 -6.88 -11.59
N SER A 527 -31.32 -6.15 -12.69
CA SER A 527 -30.77 -4.80 -12.92
C SER A 527 -31.36 -3.73 -11.98
N ALA A 528 -32.51 -3.98 -11.37
CA ALA A 528 -33.08 -3.09 -10.38
C ALA A 528 -32.35 -3.16 -9.03
N ILE A 529 -31.51 -4.19 -8.81
CA ILE A 529 -30.72 -4.36 -7.60
C ILE A 529 -29.50 -3.43 -7.69
N ARG A 530 -29.43 -2.48 -6.76
CA ARG A 530 -28.38 -1.44 -6.72
C ARG A 530 -27.52 -1.49 -5.47
N ARG A 531 -27.93 -2.23 -4.43
CA ARG A 531 -27.22 -2.25 -3.14
C ARG A 531 -27.35 -3.58 -2.40
N ILE A 532 -26.48 -3.81 -1.42
CA ILE A 532 -26.55 -4.95 -0.50
C ILE A 532 -26.67 -4.42 0.93
N VAL A 533 -27.56 -5.00 1.73
CA VAL A 533 -27.81 -4.59 3.12
C VAL A 533 -27.50 -5.75 4.07
N ILE A 534 -26.55 -5.52 4.97
CA ILE A 534 -26.10 -6.46 6.00
C ILE A 534 -26.99 -6.33 7.24
N HIS A 535 -27.45 -7.48 7.74
CA HIS A 535 -28.26 -7.63 8.93
C HIS A 535 -27.63 -8.61 9.91
N HIS A 536 -28.06 -8.56 11.16
CA HIS A 536 -27.91 -9.67 12.09
C HIS A 536 -29.26 -10.27 12.46
N SER A 537 -29.26 -11.50 12.98
CA SER A 537 -30.49 -12.13 13.47
C SER A 537 -30.94 -11.63 14.86
N ALA A 538 -30.06 -10.92 15.58
CA ALA A 538 -30.22 -10.54 16.99
C ALA A 538 -30.54 -11.73 17.91
N ASN A 539 -30.05 -12.92 17.56
CA ASN A 539 -30.33 -14.16 18.26
C ASN A 539 -29.05 -14.96 18.53
N LYS A 540 -29.18 -16.14 19.14
CA LYS A 540 -28.04 -17.05 19.30
C LYS A 540 -27.48 -17.47 17.94
N PRO A 541 -26.14 -17.64 17.80
CA PRO A 541 -25.53 -17.97 16.51
C PRO A 541 -25.98 -19.31 15.89
N ASP A 542 -26.50 -20.23 16.71
CA ASP A 542 -26.98 -21.57 16.34
C ASP A 542 -28.48 -21.61 16.00
N ILE A 543 -29.16 -20.47 15.91
CA ILE A 543 -30.58 -20.42 15.58
C ILE A 543 -30.85 -21.05 14.20
N ALA A 544 -31.75 -22.03 14.16
CA ALA A 544 -32.16 -22.64 12.90
C ALA A 544 -32.88 -21.62 11.99
N ILE A 545 -32.45 -21.51 10.72
CA ILE A 545 -33.07 -20.61 9.73
C ILE A 545 -34.57 -20.90 9.56
N GLN A 546 -34.97 -22.17 9.68
CA GLN A 546 -36.38 -22.59 9.68
C GLN A 546 -37.21 -21.90 10.77
N ARG A 547 -36.62 -21.66 11.96
CA ARG A 547 -37.30 -20.95 13.06
C ARG A 547 -37.46 -19.47 12.76
N ILE A 548 -36.46 -18.83 12.16
CA ILE A 548 -36.55 -17.43 11.71
C ILE A 548 -37.67 -17.30 10.68
N ALA A 549 -37.69 -18.17 9.66
CA ALA A 549 -38.73 -18.18 8.63
C ALA A 549 -40.12 -18.46 9.22
N THR A 550 -40.25 -19.43 10.13
CA THR A 550 -41.51 -19.75 10.83
C THR A 550 -42.02 -18.55 11.63
N TYR A 551 -41.15 -17.88 12.39
CA TYR A 551 -41.51 -16.69 13.15
C TYR A 551 -41.96 -15.54 12.23
N GLN A 552 -41.23 -15.30 11.14
CA GLN A 552 -41.55 -14.23 10.20
C GLN A 552 -42.88 -14.47 9.46
N VAL A 553 -43.21 -15.73 9.14
CA VAL A 553 -44.49 -16.07 8.51
C VAL A 553 -45.63 -16.08 9.54
N SER A 554 -45.49 -16.79 10.66
CA SER A 554 -46.60 -17.01 11.61
C SER A 554 -46.85 -15.85 12.58
N GLN A 555 -45.80 -15.14 13.00
CA GLN A 555 -45.91 -14.07 14.01
C GLN A 555 -45.82 -12.67 13.39
N ARG A 556 -45.06 -12.51 12.29
CA ARG A 556 -44.96 -11.22 11.58
C ARG A 556 -45.80 -11.15 10.31
N ASP A 557 -46.54 -12.20 9.99
CA ASP A 557 -47.50 -12.24 8.88
C ASP A 557 -46.87 -11.87 7.51
N LEU A 558 -45.59 -12.26 7.33
CA LEU A 558 -44.82 -12.02 6.11
C LEU A 558 -45.01 -13.16 5.09
N PRO A 559 -44.92 -12.88 3.77
CA PRO A 559 -44.97 -13.91 2.72
C PRO A 559 -43.96 -15.05 2.86
N GLY A 560 -42.81 -14.79 3.47
CA GLY A 560 -41.72 -15.73 3.71
C GLY A 560 -40.61 -15.09 4.54
N ILE A 561 -39.45 -15.72 4.60
CA ILE A 561 -38.27 -15.09 5.23
C ILE A 561 -37.85 -13.83 4.47
N ALA A 562 -37.48 -12.79 5.20
CA ALA A 562 -37.23 -11.44 4.70
C ALA A 562 -35.85 -11.25 4.06
N TYR A 563 -34.91 -12.19 4.25
CA TYR A 563 -33.55 -12.09 3.75
C TYR A 563 -33.34 -12.98 2.51
N HIS A 564 -32.41 -12.59 1.64
CA HIS A 564 -32.04 -13.38 0.47
C HIS A 564 -30.98 -14.43 0.81
N PHE A 565 -30.09 -14.07 1.74
CA PHE A 565 -29.07 -14.97 2.25
C PHE A 565 -29.01 -14.94 3.77
N CYS A 566 -28.68 -16.09 4.37
CA CYS A 566 -28.23 -16.20 5.76
C CYS A 566 -26.82 -16.77 5.79
N VAL A 567 -25.99 -16.30 6.72
CA VAL A 567 -24.62 -16.82 6.94
C VAL A 567 -24.50 -17.25 8.39
N ASP A 568 -24.14 -18.50 8.64
CA ASP A 568 -23.97 -19.02 10.01
C ASP A 568 -22.58 -18.69 10.60
N ALA A 569 -22.38 -19.00 11.88
CA ALA A 569 -21.13 -18.70 12.59
C ALA A 569 -19.88 -19.37 12.00
N SER A 570 -20.04 -20.45 11.22
CA SER A 570 -18.95 -21.15 10.54
C SER A 570 -18.60 -20.54 9.18
N GLY A 571 -19.41 -19.58 8.69
CA GLY A 571 -19.26 -19.00 7.36
C GLY A 571 -20.01 -19.73 6.26
N GLN A 572 -20.84 -20.73 6.59
CA GLN A 572 -21.69 -21.41 5.61
C GLN A 572 -22.78 -20.46 5.12
N ILE A 573 -22.98 -20.42 3.80
CA ILE A 573 -23.93 -19.53 3.14
C ILE A 573 -25.17 -20.31 2.73
N PHE A 574 -26.33 -19.78 3.08
CA PHE A 574 -27.65 -20.31 2.73
C PHE A 574 -28.43 -19.29 1.91
N GLN A 575 -28.87 -19.66 0.71
CA GLN A 575 -29.83 -18.87 -0.04
C GLN A 575 -31.23 -19.18 0.44
N THR A 576 -31.96 -18.13 0.81
CA THR A 576 -33.27 -18.20 1.46
C THR A 576 -34.39 -17.58 0.62
N GLN A 577 -34.04 -16.74 -0.36
CA GLN A 577 -34.95 -16.24 -1.40
C GLN A 577 -34.23 -16.07 -2.75
N PRO A 578 -34.93 -16.17 -3.89
CA PRO A 578 -34.41 -15.73 -5.19
C PRO A 578 -34.03 -14.24 -5.19
N LEU A 579 -33.00 -13.83 -5.94
CA LEU A 579 -32.48 -12.45 -5.99
C LEU A 579 -33.51 -11.43 -6.50
N GLU A 580 -34.38 -11.87 -7.41
CA GLU A 580 -35.48 -11.13 -8.01
C GLU A 580 -36.60 -10.86 -7.01
N THR A 581 -36.60 -11.52 -5.84
CA THR A 581 -37.64 -11.34 -4.82
C THR A 581 -37.43 -10.04 -4.07
N VAL A 582 -38.44 -9.17 -4.03
CA VAL A 582 -38.41 -7.97 -3.17
C VAL A 582 -38.81 -8.39 -1.76
N SER A 583 -37.86 -8.97 -1.02
CA SER A 583 -38.06 -9.45 0.35
C SER A 583 -37.95 -8.31 1.36
N ARG A 584 -38.89 -8.22 2.31
CA ARG A 584 -39.07 -7.04 3.19
C ARG A 584 -38.05 -6.97 4.35
N HIS A 585 -36.76 -6.79 4.06
CA HIS A 585 -35.71 -6.68 5.10
C HIS A 585 -35.32 -5.26 5.49
N ALA A 586 -35.56 -4.24 4.66
CA ALA A 586 -34.99 -2.90 4.85
C ALA A 586 -35.97 -1.77 4.49
N GLY A 587 -37.26 -1.92 4.81
CA GLY A 587 -38.27 -0.90 4.50
C GLY A 587 -38.30 -0.58 3.00
N GLN A 588 -38.31 0.70 2.65
CA GLN A 588 -38.28 1.18 1.25
C GLN A 588 -37.01 0.75 0.49
N HIS A 589 -35.90 0.50 1.20
CA HIS A 589 -34.66 0.03 0.57
C HIS A 589 -34.73 -1.44 0.16
N SER A 590 -35.78 -2.18 0.54
CA SER A 590 -35.96 -3.57 0.11
C SER A 590 -36.15 -3.68 -1.41
N ASP A 591 -36.67 -2.63 -2.05
CA ASP A 591 -37.06 -2.63 -3.46
C ASP A 591 -35.86 -2.78 -4.40
N ASP A 592 -34.71 -2.21 -4.05
CA ASP A 592 -33.50 -2.21 -4.87
C ASP A 592 -32.29 -2.90 -4.20
N SER A 593 -32.53 -3.75 -3.19
CA SER A 593 -31.44 -4.36 -2.43
C SER A 593 -31.54 -5.86 -2.16
N ILE A 594 -30.37 -6.45 -1.90
CA ILE A 594 -30.21 -7.81 -1.38
C ILE A 594 -29.93 -7.73 0.12
N GLY A 595 -30.79 -8.35 0.93
CA GLY A 595 -30.59 -8.55 2.36
C GLY A 595 -29.76 -9.79 2.67
N VAL A 596 -28.64 -9.61 3.39
CA VAL A 596 -27.77 -10.68 3.90
C VAL A 596 -27.81 -10.66 5.42
N CYS A 597 -28.25 -11.75 6.06
CA CYS A 597 -28.38 -11.85 7.52
C CYS A 597 -27.31 -12.76 8.12
N LEU A 598 -26.47 -12.22 9.01
CA LEU A 598 -25.52 -13.01 9.78
C LEU A 598 -26.24 -13.54 11.04
N LEU A 599 -26.22 -14.87 11.23
CA LEU A 599 -26.81 -15.52 12.40
C LEU A 599 -25.96 -15.22 13.63
N GLY A 600 -26.57 -14.67 14.68
CA GLY A 600 -25.89 -14.09 15.83
C GLY A 600 -26.48 -12.74 16.28
N ASN A 601 -25.95 -12.25 17.40
CA ASN A 601 -26.21 -10.93 17.97
C ASN A 601 -24.87 -10.19 18.14
N PHE A 602 -24.63 -9.19 17.29
CA PHE A 602 -23.37 -8.45 17.25
C PHE A 602 -23.46 -7.07 17.91
N THR A 603 -24.35 -6.93 18.89
CA THR A 603 -24.47 -5.68 19.65
C THR A 603 -23.22 -5.42 20.48
N GLU A 604 -22.68 -6.45 21.12
CA GLU A 604 -21.51 -6.32 22.01
C GLU A 604 -20.22 -6.84 21.38
N ASN A 605 -20.31 -7.90 20.56
CA ASN A 605 -19.15 -8.56 19.96
C ASN A 605 -19.30 -8.63 18.43
N PRO A 606 -18.23 -8.48 17.64
CA PRO A 606 -18.29 -8.65 16.19
C PRO A 606 -18.56 -10.12 15.79
N PRO A 607 -18.95 -10.38 14.53
CA PRO A 607 -19.07 -11.74 14.01
C PRO A 607 -17.73 -12.50 14.06
N PRO A 608 -17.73 -13.83 14.26
CA PRO A 608 -16.53 -14.65 14.16
C PRO A 608 -15.84 -14.52 12.80
N ALA A 609 -14.52 -14.68 12.76
CA ALA A 609 -13.72 -14.52 11.55
C ALA A 609 -14.20 -15.40 10.38
N ALA A 610 -14.59 -16.65 10.65
CA ALA A 610 -15.13 -17.57 9.64
C ALA A 610 -16.45 -17.05 9.03
N GLN A 611 -17.32 -16.44 9.83
CA GLN A 611 -18.56 -15.82 9.38
C GLN A 611 -18.31 -14.56 8.53
N ILE A 612 -17.30 -13.76 8.90
CA ILE A 612 -16.83 -12.61 8.09
C ILE A 612 -16.28 -13.10 6.75
N GLU A 613 -15.45 -14.15 6.73
CA GLU A 613 -14.88 -14.73 5.51
C GLU A 613 -15.97 -15.28 4.57
N GLY A 614 -16.94 -16.03 5.10
CA GLY A 614 -18.08 -16.54 4.34
C GLY A 614 -18.91 -15.41 3.73
N THR A 615 -19.16 -14.36 4.50
CA THR A 615 -19.89 -13.17 4.03
C THR A 615 -19.08 -12.41 2.98
N ALA A 616 -17.76 -12.27 3.15
CA ALA A 616 -16.90 -11.62 2.18
C ALA A 616 -16.91 -12.34 0.81
N ARG A 617 -16.89 -13.67 0.81
CA ARG A 617 -16.99 -14.49 -0.41
C ARG A 617 -18.33 -14.32 -1.11
N LEU A 618 -19.42 -14.32 -0.34
CA LEU A 618 -20.75 -14.05 -0.87
C LEU A 618 -20.82 -12.65 -1.51
N LEU A 619 -20.36 -11.63 -0.79
CA LEU A 619 -20.38 -10.26 -1.28
C LEU A 619 -19.53 -10.09 -2.54
N ALA A 620 -18.30 -10.60 -2.58
CA ALA A 620 -17.46 -10.57 -3.77
C ALA A 620 -18.17 -11.17 -4.99
N SER A 621 -18.87 -12.30 -4.81
CA SER A 621 -19.65 -12.91 -5.89
C SER A 621 -20.83 -12.04 -6.34
N LEU A 622 -21.60 -11.49 -5.39
CA LEU A 622 -22.78 -10.68 -5.69
C LEU A 622 -22.43 -9.33 -6.32
N THR A 623 -21.41 -8.64 -5.79
CA THR A 623 -20.99 -7.31 -6.27
C THR A 623 -20.44 -7.39 -7.68
N THR A 624 -19.65 -8.44 -7.98
CA THR A 624 -19.16 -8.68 -9.35
C THR A 624 -20.30 -9.09 -10.29
N ARG A 625 -21.17 -10.02 -9.88
CA ARG A 625 -22.26 -10.53 -10.74
C ARG A 625 -23.31 -9.48 -11.09
N LEU A 626 -23.60 -8.57 -10.16
CA LEU A 626 -24.64 -7.57 -10.29
C LEU A 626 -24.10 -6.16 -10.58
N ASN A 627 -22.78 -6.03 -10.73
CA ASN A 627 -22.09 -4.76 -10.93
C ASN A 627 -22.45 -3.70 -9.87
N ILE A 628 -22.40 -4.10 -8.59
CA ILE A 628 -22.69 -3.25 -7.44
C ILE A 628 -21.36 -2.79 -6.85
N GLY A 629 -21.17 -1.48 -6.72
CA GLY A 629 -20.00 -0.90 -6.07
C GLY A 629 -19.93 -1.24 -4.58
N LEU A 630 -18.72 -1.33 -4.00
CA LEU A 630 -18.56 -1.63 -2.57
C LEU A 630 -19.04 -0.50 -1.66
N ASP A 631 -19.12 0.72 -2.20
CA ASP A 631 -19.77 1.88 -1.58
C ASP A 631 -21.30 1.70 -1.45
N GLN A 632 -21.88 0.75 -2.20
CA GLN A 632 -23.30 0.37 -2.13
C GLN A 632 -23.56 -0.84 -1.22
N VAL A 633 -22.62 -1.16 -0.32
CA VAL A 633 -22.79 -2.17 0.74
C VAL A 633 -22.99 -1.46 2.08
N PHE A 634 -24.19 -1.63 2.65
CA PHE A 634 -24.64 -0.93 3.85
C PHE A 634 -24.92 -1.91 4.97
N GLY A 635 -24.67 -1.53 6.22
CA GLY A 635 -25.36 -2.12 7.36
C GLY A 635 -26.79 -1.58 7.41
N ALA A 636 -27.74 -2.34 7.95
CA ALA A 636 -29.12 -1.84 8.09
C ALA A 636 -29.18 -0.50 8.87
N SER A 637 -28.33 -0.33 9.90
CA SER A 637 -28.17 0.90 10.69
C SER A 637 -27.63 2.09 9.88
N ASP A 638 -26.99 1.86 8.73
CA ASP A 638 -26.50 2.92 7.86
C ASP A 638 -27.65 3.57 7.06
N LEU A 639 -28.79 2.88 6.93
CA LEU A 639 -29.91 3.28 6.08
C LEU A 639 -31.13 3.76 6.87
N PHE A 640 -31.37 3.19 8.05
CA PHE A 640 -32.50 3.56 8.90
C PHE A 640 -32.23 3.22 10.37
N VAL A 641 -33.05 3.76 11.27
CA VAL A 641 -32.90 3.53 12.72
C VAL A 641 -33.21 2.07 13.05
N THR A 642 -32.19 1.30 13.39
CA THR A 642 -32.27 -0.11 13.80
C THR A 642 -31.01 -0.53 14.56
N GLY A 643 -31.11 -1.56 15.40
CA GLY A 643 -29.96 -2.17 16.07
C GLY A 643 -29.15 -3.13 15.19
N SER A 644 -29.65 -3.44 13.98
CA SER A 644 -29.01 -4.34 13.01
C SER A 644 -27.98 -3.58 12.12
N PRO A 645 -26.81 -4.15 11.77
CA PRO A 645 -26.34 -5.51 12.05
C PRO A 645 -25.61 -5.65 13.39
N GLY A 646 -25.82 -4.74 14.34
CA GLY A 646 -25.20 -4.71 15.66
C GLY A 646 -24.46 -3.41 15.91
N ALA A 647 -24.40 -2.96 17.16
CA ALA A 647 -23.68 -1.73 17.53
C ALA A 647 -22.17 -1.82 17.23
N THR A 648 -21.61 -3.02 17.07
CA THR A 648 -20.22 -3.22 16.65
C THR A 648 -19.99 -3.05 15.14
N TRP A 649 -21.03 -2.86 14.32
CA TRP A 649 -20.90 -2.71 12.85
C TRP A 649 -19.79 -1.74 12.40
N PRO A 650 -19.61 -0.54 12.99
CA PRO A 650 -18.52 0.35 12.63
C PRO A 650 -17.13 -0.28 12.79
N ALA A 651 -16.96 -1.21 13.72
CA ALA A 651 -15.68 -1.86 14.02
C ALA A 651 -15.30 -2.97 13.00
N TRP A 652 -16.27 -3.63 12.35
CA TRP A 652 -16.00 -4.75 11.44
C TRP A 652 -16.44 -4.54 9.99
N LYS A 653 -17.13 -3.43 9.67
CA LYS A 653 -17.45 -3.03 8.28
C LYS A 653 -16.19 -2.94 7.42
N GLY A 654 -15.15 -2.28 7.94
CA GLY A 654 -13.87 -2.13 7.24
C GLY A 654 -13.19 -3.46 6.94
N THR A 655 -13.14 -4.36 7.93
CA THR A 655 -12.58 -5.71 7.81
C THR A 655 -13.32 -6.53 6.75
N LEU A 656 -14.66 -6.52 6.77
CA LEU A 656 -15.48 -7.20 5.78
C LEU A 656 -15.23 -6.67 4.36
N LEU A 657 -15.32 -5.35 4.15
CA LEU A 657 -15.16 -4.76 2.82
C LEU A 657 -13.71 -4.86 2.30
N GLY A 658 -12.72 -4.76 3.18
CA GLY A 658 -11.31 -5.01 2.86
C GLY A 658 -11.10 -6.43 2.35
N ARG A 659 -11.71 -7.42 3.01
CA ARG A 659 -11.64 -8.82 2.58
C ARG A 659 -12.34 -9.05 1.24
N VAL A 660 -13.49 -8.41 1.00
CA VAL A 660 -14.18 -8.46 -0.31
C VAL A 660 -13.28 -7.93 -1.42
N ARG A 661 -12.57 -6.81 -1.21
CA ARG A 661 -11.62 -6.26 -2.21
C ARG A 661 -10.50 -7.25 -2.51
N GLN A 662 -9.92 -7.87 -1.49
CA GLN A 662 -8.89 -8.89 -1.67
C GLN A 662 -9.39 -10.09 -2.48
N LEU A 663 -10.61 -10.56 -2.21
CA LEU A 663 -11.20 -11.69 -2.95
C LEU A 663 -11.51 -11.33 -4.41
N ILE A 664 -11.95 -10.10 -4.69
CA ILE A 664 -12.15 -9.61 -6.07
C ILE A 664 -10.81 -9.49 -6.80
N ALA A 665 -9.78 -8.94 -6.14
CA ALA A 665 -8.42 -8.82 -6.70
C ALA A 665 -7.81 -10.19 -6.98
N ALA A 666 -7.89 -11.12 -6.02
CA ALA A 666 -7.40 -12.49 -6.18
C ALA A 666 -8.13 -13.26 -7.29
N ALA A 667 -9.43 -13.01 -7.51
CA ALA A 667 -10.17 -13.58 -8.64
C ALA A 667 -9.73 -12.99 -10.00
N GLY A 668 -9.20 -11.77 -10.01
CA GLY A 668 -8.55 -11.15 -11.17
C GLY A 668 -7.12 -11.66 -11.42
N GLU A 669 -6.41 -12.07 -10.37
CA GLU A 669 -5.04 -12.60 -10.42
C GLU A 669 -4.96 -14.12 -10.65
N THR A 670 -6.04 -14.87 -10.36
CA THR A 670 -6.09 -16.35 -10.47
C THR A 670 -6.94 -16.87 -11.62
N ALA A 671 -7.06 -16.15 -12.73
CA ALA A 671 -7.55 -16.76 -13.97
C ALA A 671 -6.40 -17.45 -14.70
N PRO A 672 -6.16 -18.77 -14.53
CA PRO A 672 -5.44 -19.50 -15.56
C PRO A 672 -6.28 -19.39 -16.83
N VAL A 673 -5.63 -18.96 -17.91
CA VAL A 673 -6.05 -19.31 -19.27
C VAL A 673 -6.03 -20.84 -19.33
N THR A 674 -7.14 -21.46 -18.97
CA THR A 674 -7.45 -22.83 -19.35
C THR A 674 -8.55 -22.77 -20.39
N PRO A 675 -8.40 -23.48 -21.52
CA PRO A 675 -9.36 -23.40 -22.61
C PRO A 675 -10.71 -23.90 -22.10
N ARG A 676 -11.76 -23.07 -22.21
CA ARG A 676 -13.12 -23.62 -22.23
C ARG A 676 -13.22 -24.54 -23.45
N PRO A 677 -13.93 -25.68 -23.34
CA PRO A 677 -13.97 -26.70 -24.38
C PRO A 677 -14.28 -26.10 -25.75
N THR A 678 -13.46 -26.47 -26.73
CA THR A 678 -13.60 -26.14 -28.15
C THR A 678 -14.99 -26.55 -28.67
N GLY A 679 -15.88 -25.57 -28.79
CA GLY A 679 -16.96 -25.56 -29.77
C GLY A 679 -16.54 -24.73 -30.99
N PRO A 680 -17.11 -24.95 -32.19
CA PRO A 680 -16.36 -24.84 -33.44
C PRO A 680 -16.03 -23.40 -33.85
N ALA A 681 -14.85 -23.29 -34.48
CA ALA A 681 -14.22 -22.15 -35.16
C ALA A 681 -13.59 -21.07 -34.28
N GLY A 682 -12.39 -21.32 -33.74
CA GLY A 682 -11.25 -20.38 -33.51
C GLY A 682 -11.47 -18.89 -33.20
N LYS A 683 -12.65 -18.48 -32.72
CA LYS A 683 -13.08 -17.10 -32.53
C LYS A 683 -13.41 -16.92 -31.04
N PRO A 684 -12.53 -16.30 -30.24
CA PRO A 684 -12.72 -16.17 -28.80
C PRO A 684 -13.89 -15.25 -28.43
N ILE A 685 -14.31 -14.37 -29.34
CA ILE A 685 -15.44 -13.46 -29.12
C ILE A 685 -16.70 -14.08 -29.72
N PHE A 686 -17.76 -14.26 -28.94
CA PHE A 686 -19.00 -14.82 -29.45
C PHE A 686 -19.75 -13.84 -30.36
N HIS A 687 -19.92 -12.59 -29.92
CA HIS A 687 -20.68 -11.58 -30.64
C HIS A 687 -20.08 -10.19 -30.42
N TYR A 688 -19.68 -9.55 -31.51
CA TYR A 688 -19.09 -8.21 -31.51
C TYR A 688 -20.01 -7.19 -32.20
N LEU A 689 -20.26 -6.07 -31.54
CA LEU A 689 -21.05 -4.95 -32.04
C LEU A 689 -20.07 -3.88 -32.55
N LEU A 690 -19.87 -3.84 -33.87
CA LEU A 690 -18.90 -2.94 -34.50
C LEU A 690 -19.53 -1.57 -34.74
N MET A 691 -18.99 -0.58 -34.03
CA MET A 691 -19.39 0.82 -34.08
C MET A 691 -18.45 1.63 -34.96
N TRP A 692 -18.93 2.73 -35.54
CA TRP A 692 -18.11 3.61 -36.36
C TRP A 692 -17.38 4.71 -35.57
N HIS A 693 -16.20 5.10 -36.04
CA HIS A 693 -15.39 6.19 -35.50
C HIS A 693 -14.52 6.80 -36.61
N ARG A 694 -14.39 8.13 -36.61
CA ARG A 694 -13.66 8.92 -37.62
C ARG A 694 -12.66 9.93 -37.02
N GLY A 695 -12.45 9.90 -35.70
CA GLY A 695 -11.57 10.82 -34.96
C GLY A 695 -12.20 11.37 -33.68
N PRO A 696 -11.45 12.16 -32.89
CA PRO A 696 -11.93 12.73 -31.63
C PRO A 696 -13.26 13.49 -31.80
N GLY A 697 -14.29 13.07 -31.08
CA GLY A 697 -15.62 13.68 -31.12
C GLY A 697 -16.51 13.27 -32.31
N GLN A 698 -15.99 12.52 -33.29
CA GLN A 698 -16.76 12.02 -34.44
C GLN A 698 -16.81 10.49 -34.44
N TRP A 699 -17.77 9.94 -33.70
CA TRP A 699 -18.01 8.51 -33.59
C TRP A 699 -19.48 8.22 -33.34
N ALA A 700 -19.84 6.94 -33.36
CA ALA A 700 -21.17 6.36 -33.18
C ALA A 700 -21.77 6.60 -31.77
N LYS A 701 -21.66 7.82 -31.23
CA LYS A 701 -22.12 8.18 -29.88
C LYS A 701 -23.62 7.96 -29.72
N TRP A 702 -24.39 8.43 -30.70
CA TRP A 702 -25.86 8.31 -30.66
C TRP A 702 -26.35 6.91 -31.01
N ASP A 703 -25.67 6.21 -31.92
CA ASP A 703 -25.93 4.80 -32.19
C ASP A 703 -25.63 3.89 -30.99
N LEU A 704 -24.55 4.16 -30.25
CA LEU A 704 -24.22 3.44 -29.02
C LEU A 704 -25.29 3.67 -27.95
N LEU A 705 -25.75 4.91 -27.78
CA LEU A 705 -26.85 5.25 -26.87
C LEU A 705 -28.17 4.60 -27.31
N GLY A 706 -28.42 4.49 -28.62
CA GLY A 706 -29.57 3.78 -29.18
C GLY A 706 -29.48 2.26 -29.04
N ALA A 707 -28.27 1.70 -28.95
CA ALA A 707 -28.05 0.25 -28.80
C ALA A 707 -28.15 -0.24 -27.35
N LEU A 708 -28.35 0.64 -26.36
CA LEU A 708 -28.26 0.29 -24.94
C LEU A 708 -29.23 -0.82 -24.53
N GLU A 709 -30.48 -0.83 -25.01
CA GLU A 709 -31.42 -1.91 -24.69
C GLU A 709 -30.98 -3.27 -25.23
N TYR A 710 -30.43 -3.27 -26.45
CA TYR A 710 -29.89 -4.46 -27.09
C TYR A 710 -28.65 -4.99 -26.38
N ILE A 711 -27.73 -4.08 -25.99
CA ILE A 711 -26.53 -4.40 -25.20
C ILE A 711 -26.92 -4.95 -23.82
N ASN A 712 -27.94 -4.39 -23.17
CA ASN A 712 -28.43 -4.87 -21.88
C ASN A 712 -29.09 -6.24 -21.98
N LYS A 713 -29.73 -6.56 -23.12
CA LYS A 713 -30.41 -7.84 -23.33
C LYS A 713 -29.44 -8.97 -23.68
N PHE A 714 -28.36 -8.66 -24.42
CA PHE A 714 -27.45 -9.65 -24.98
C PHE A 714 -26.01 -9.36 -24.55
N PRO A 715 -25.26 -10.33 -23.98
CA PRO A 715 -23.82 -10.16 -23.78
C PRO A 715 -23.14 -10.00 -25.14
N VAL A 716 -22.69 -8.77 -25.42
CA VAL A 716 -22.00 -8.38 -26.65
C VAL A 716 -20.71 -7.63 -26.30
N THR A 717 -19.67 -7.86 -27.08
CA THR A 717 -18.44 -7.06 -27.02
C THR A 717 -18.61 -5.86 -27.94
N ILE A 718 -18.35 -4.65 -27.47
CA ILE A 718 -18.54 -3.42 -28.27
C ILE A 718 -17.17 -2.83 -28.56
N GLY A 719 -16.96 -2.39 -29.79
CA GLY A 719 -15.78 -1.62 -30.11
C GLY A 719 -15.79 -1.07 -31.52
N PHE A 720 -14.67 -0.47 -31.90
CA PHE A 720 -14.54 0.34 -33.11
C PHE A 720 -13.53 -0.25 -34.12
N SER A 721 -12.86 -1.34 -33.76
CA SER A 721 -11.80 -1.95 -34.55
C SER A 721 -12.31 -3.12 -35.39
N ILE A 722 -12.06 -3.07 -36.71
CA ILE A 722 -12.28 -4.20 -37.61
C ILE A 722 -11.33 -5.35 -37.26
N GLU A 723 -10.09 -5.07 -36.87
CA GLU A 723 -9.11 -6.10 -36.48
C GLU A 723 -9.54 -6.87 -35.23
N GLU A 724 -10.15 -6.20 -34.25
CA GLU A 724 -10.73 -6.87 -33.08
C GLU A 724 -11.96 -7.69 -33.47
N ALA A 725 -12.84 -7.12 -34.32
CA ALA A 725 -14.05 -7.79 -34.79
C ALA A 725 -13.76 -9.05 -35.62
N LYS A 726 -12.60 -9.17 -36.28
CA LYS A 726 -12.15 -10.41 -36.94
C LYS A 726 -12.04 -11.59 -35.97
N ASN A 727 -11.91 -11.37 -34.66
CA ASN A 727 -11.84 -12.44 -33.66
C ASN A 727 -13.21 -12.90 -33.17
N ALA A 728 -14.30 -12.36 -33.73
CA ALA A 728 -15.66 -12.68 -33.34
C ALA A 728 -16.34 -13.71 -34.25
N ARG A 729 -17.16 -14.59 -33.67
CA ARG A 729 -17.97 -15.54 -34.43
C ARG A 729 -19.12 -14.84 -35.15
N TYR A 730 -19.80 -13.93 -34.46
CA TYR A 730 -20.84 -13.08 -35.03
C TYR A 730 -20.45 -11.60 -34.90
N VAL A 731 -20.62 -10.83 -35.97
CA VAL A 731 -20.41 -9.38 -35.97
C VAL A 731 -21.69 -8.69 -36.42
N THR A 732 -22.22 -7.79 -35.59
CA THR A 732 -23.29 -6.88 -35.97
C THR A 732 -22.68 -5.50 -36.18
N ILE A 733 -22.69 -5.01 -37.41
CA ILE A 733 -22.25 -3.65 -37.71
C ILE A 733 -23.42 -2.70 -37.49
N VAL A 734 -23.20 -1.63 -36.72
CA VAL A 734 -24.24 -0.64 -36.40
C VAL A 734 -23.99 0.64 -37.17
N GLY A 735 -24.99 1.06 -37.94
CA GLY A 735 -24.93 2.26 -38.78
C GLY A 735 -24.59 1.97 -40.25
N GLY A 736 -24.90 2.94 -41.11
CA GLY A 736 -24.76 2.83 -42.57
C GLY A 736 -23.32 2.83 -43.08
N PRO A 737 -23.10 2.72 -44.41
CA PRO A 737 -21.78 2.69 -45.04
C PRO A 737 -20.94 3.95 -44.81
N ALA A 738 -21.61 5.07 -44.49
CA ALA A 738 -20.93 6.29 -44.06
C ALA A 738 -20.21 6.07 -42.71
N GLY A 739 -20.76 5.31 -41.78
CA GLY A 739 -20.10 5.02 -40.50
C GLY A 739 -18.96 4.02 -40.65
N VAL A 740 -19.32 2.77 -40.95
CA VAL A 740 -18.36 1.68 -41.19
C VAL A 740 -18.35 1.38 -42.69
N PRO A 741 -17.20 1.51 -43.38
CA PRO A 741 -17.07 1.27 -44.82
C PRO A 741 -17.71 -0.04 -45.30
N GLY A 742 -18.22 -0.05 -46.54
CA GLY A 742 -18.96 -1.18 -47.10
C GLY A 742 -18.12 -2.44 -47.31
N ASP A 743 -16.81 -2.29 -47.50
CA ASP A 743 -15.83 -3.36 -47.62
C ASP A 743 -15.55 -4.08 -46.28
N ALA A 744 -15.86 -3.46 -45.13
CA ALA A 744 -15.70 -4.07 -43.81
C ALA A 744 -16.47 -5.39 -43.68
N GLU A 745 -17.64 -5.50 -44.30
CA GLU A 745 -18.41 -6.76 -44.32
C GLU A 745 -17.66 -7.87 -45.07
N GLN A 746 -17.06 -7.54 -46.21
CA GLN A 746 -16.28 -8.49 -46.99
C GLN A 746 -15.02 -8.92 -46.23
N ILE A 747 -14.32 -7.98 -45.59
CA ILE A 747 -13.13 -8.23 -44.77
C ILE A 747 -13.46 -9.20 -43.61
N LEU A 748 -14.55 -8.94 -42.89
CA LEU A 748 -14.96 -9.76 -41.75
C LEU A 748 -15.47 -11.16 -42.18
N ARG A 749 -16.21 -11.25 -43.30
CA ARG A 749 -16.62 -12.55 -43.86
C ARG A 749 -15.43 -13.35 -44.36
N ALA A 750 -14.44 -12.71 -45.01
CA ALA A 750 -13.20 -13.36 -45.43
C ALA A 750 -12.39 -13.87 -44.23
N ALA A 751 -12.48 -13.19 -43.08
CA ALA A 751 -11.92 -13.66 -41.81
C ALA A 751 -12.73 -14.79 -41.15
N GLY A 752 -13.86 -15.22 -41.73
CA GLY A 752 -14.70 -16.31 -41.22
C GLY A 752 -15.76 -15.89 -40.20
N CYS A 753 -16.05 -14.60 -40.05
CA CYS A 753 -17.12 -14.10 -39.18
C CYS A 753 -18.49 -14.23 -39.86
N GLN A 754 -19.55 -14.51 -39.09
CA GLN A 754 -20.93 -14.34 -39.53
C GLN A 754 -21.35 -12.88 -39.30
N VAL A 755 -21.53 -12.12 -40.38
CA VAL A 755 -21.72 -10.67 -40.30
C VAL A 755 -23.15 -10.29 -40.70
N GLU A 756 -23.77 -9.38 -39.94
CA GLU A 756 -24.96 -8.65 -40.36
C GLU A 756 -24.77 -7.16 -40.08
N ARG A 757 -25.43 -6.31 -40.86
CA ARG A 757 -25.46 -4.86 -40.64
C ARG A 757 -26.88 -4.43 -40.28
N LEU A 758 -26.99 -3.64 -39.23
CA LEU A 758 -28.21 -2.93 -38.85
C LEU A 758 -27.98 -1.46 -39.17
N ALA A 759 -28.56 -1.02 -40.28
CA ALA A 759 -28.49 0.35 -40.77
C ALA A 759 -29.88 0.76 -41.24
N GLY A 760 -30.60 1.51 -40.41
CA GLY A 760 -31.80 2.24 -40.83
C GLY A 760 -31.42 3.42 -41.73
N ALA A 761 -32.41 4.02 -42.39
CA ALA A 761 -32.20 5.25 -43.17
C ALA A 761 -31.82 6.43 -42.24
N THR A 762 -32.17 6.33 -40.96
CA THR A 762 -31.78 7.26 -39.89
C THR A 762 -31.22 6.54 -38.67
N GLU A 763 -30.53 7.27 -37.78
CA GLU A 763 -30.07 6.76 -36.47
C GLU A 763 -31.25 6.26 -35.62
N SER A 764 -32.40 6.95 -35.68
CA SER A 764 -33.63 6.55 -34.98
C SER A 764 -34.17 5.20 -35.46
N GLU A 765 -34.14 4.96 -36.78
CA GLU A 765 -34.54 3.67 -37.34
C GLU A 765 -33.55 2.55 -36.97
N THR A 766 -32.25 2.85 -36.96
CA THR A 766 -31.22 1.88 -36.53
C THR A 766 -31.43 1.48 -35.07
N ARG A 767 -31.73 2.45 -34.21
CA ARG A 767 -32.11 2.24 -32.82
C ARG A 767 -33.36 1.36 -32.68
N GLN A 768 -34.45 1.67 -33.40
CA GLN A 768 -35.68 0.88 -33.35
C GLN A 768 -35.45 -0.59 -33.77
N MET A 769 -34.59 -0.84 -34.76
CA MET A 769 -34.24 -2.21 -35.16
C MET A 769 -33.56 -2.98 -34.02
N LEU A 770 -32.64 -2.33 -33.28
CA LEU A 770 -31.95 -2.92 -32.14
C LEU A 770 -32.88 -3.14 -30.95
N GLU A 771 -33.74 -2.18 -30.62
CA GLU A 771 -34.76 -2.28 -29.57
C GLU A 771 -35.76 -3.40 -29.88
N GLN A 772 -36.19 -3.54 -31.13
CA GLN A 772 -37.10 -4.61 -31.55
C GLN A 772 -36.48 -6.00 -31.38
N LEU A 773 -35.20 -6.17 -31.74
CA LEU A 773 -34.45 -7.40 -31.52
C LEU A 773 -34.34 -7.73 -30.02
N ALA A 774 -34.04 -6.72 -29.20
CA ALA A 774 -33.96 -6.84 -27.74
C ALA A 774 -35.31 -7.26 -27.12
N ALA A 775 -36.39 -6.61 -27.52
CA ALA A 775 -37.75 -6.88 -27.06
C ALA A 775 -38.21 -8.29 -27.42
N GLN A 776 -37.87 -8.76 -28.63
CA GLN A 776 -38.19 -10.11 -29.09
C GLN A 776 -37.26 -11.19 -28.52
N GLY A 777 -36.21 -10.82 -27.77
CA GLY A 777 -35.19 -11.75 -27.30
C GLY A 777 -34.39 -12.40 -28.44
N ARG A 778 -34.44 -11.83 -29.65
CA ARG A 778 -33.73 -12.31 -30.82
C ARG A 778 -32.41 -11.56 -30.96
N ARG A 779 -31.30 -12.30 -30.85
CA ARG A 779 -29.95 -11.71 -30.91
C ARG A 779 -29.61 -11.18 -32.30
N PHE A 780 -29.92 -11.92 -33.36
CA PHE A 780 -29.59 -11.53 -34.73
C PHE A 780 -30.85 -11.35 -35.57
N ARG A 781 -30.79 -10.45 -36.55
CA ARG A 781 -31.89 -10.23 -37.49
C ARG A 781 -32.00 -11.40 -38.47
N THR A 782 -30.87 -11.82 -39.04
CA THR A 782 -30.82 -12.84 -40.09
C THR A 782 -29.88 -14.01 -39.80
N LEU A 783 -28.93 -13.84 -38.88
CA LEU A 783 -27.96 -14.90 -38.51
C LEU A 783 -28.60 -15.94 -37.58
N LYS A 784 -28.18 -17.20 -37.72
CA LYS A 784 -28.73 -18.35 -36.97
C LYS A 784 -27.81 -18.80 -35.84
#